data_AF-X6K935-F1
#
_entry.id   AF-X6K935-F1
#
_cell.length_a   1.000
_cell.length_b   1.000
_cell.length_c   1.000
_cell.angle_alpha   90.00
_cell.angle_beta   90.00
_cell.angle_gamma   90.00
#
_symmetry.space_group_name_H-M   'P 1'
#
loop_
_entity.id
_entity.type
_entity.pdbx_description
1 polymer ?
#
loop_
_entity_poly.entity_id
_entity_poly.type
_entity_poly.pdbx_seq_one_letter_code
_entity_poly.pdbx_strand_id
1 'polypeptide(L)'
;MVDDNELNRLRDAAVPAPGESAKARAFEAAMSAYDQENISAVTQGSVGGLRLTERAQKLWSEIMQKKLIATPAIAGLVALPIAGYATFHILREQPLPFGGDEKITETLADKPAINAPVKEKQAPEGDKKADADVRSRDTTTPLTPPAPPKPESTVAVAPAQQDALGRGVLAEPAPVESREFSLDGTAAPAGGARVDRMAGATESKYLAQPSTMPADQIAPQEPNRDRVEDFKTNPVHAALQDPVSTFSIDVDTASYSFVRGSLKQGYLPQADTVRVEEMVNYFPYDWKGPDSASTPFNSTVSVMPTPWNGHTKLMHVAIKGFDIKPVEQPKANLVFLIDVSGSMDEPDKLPLLKSAFRLLVSKLKADDTISIVTYAGDAGTVLMPTKVTEKDKILNAIDNLSPGGSTAGEAGIKEAYRLAQQSFVKDGINRVMLATDGDFNVGQTDDDDLKRLIEQERKTGVFLSVFGFGRGNLNDQMMQTIAQNGNGTAAYIDTLAEAEKVLVEDASSTLFTIAKDVKIQVEFNPDKVSEYRLIGYETRALNREDFNNDRVDAGDIGSGHSVTAIYEITPKGSGGEQMDPLRYGQATVNNGGVANADEYAFVKIRYKLPNEDVSKLITTPVTSANEVASFDQASTDQRFSVAVAAFGQKLRDEDATAKFGYDKIMEIATAARGADPFGYRSEFLSLVRLASALGGNR
;
A
#
# COMPACT_ATOMS: atom_id res chain seq x y z
N MET A 1 52.04 18.60 12.62
CA MET A 1 51.83 17.58 13.66
C MET A 1 51.68 18.32 14.96
N VAL A 2 50.44 18.51 15.40
CA VAL A 2 50.13 18.97 16.76
C VAL A 2 50.12 17.71 17.62
N ASP A 3 50.78 17.78 18.77
CA ASP A 3 51.01 16.64 19.66
C ASP A 3 49.66 16.16 20.25
N ASP A 4 49.35 14.86 20.15
CA ASP A 4 48.07 14.25 20.55
C ASP A 4 47.75 14.49 22.05
N ASN A 5 48.75 14.90 22.84
CA ASN A 5 48.59 15.29 24.23
C ASN A 5 47.90 16.65 24.45
N GLU A 6 47.94 17.58 23.51
CA GLU A 6 47.23 18.88 23.66
C GLU A 6 45.73 18.75 23.41
N LEU A 7 45.33 17.92 22.45
CA LEU A 7 43.92 17.64 22.14
C LEU A 7 43.20 16.92 23.29
N ASN A 8 43.88 15.97 23.95
CA ASN A 8 43.33 15.28 25.11
C ASN A 8 43.16 16.21 26.32
N ARG A 9 44.06 17.20 26.51
CA ARG A 9 43.91 18.21 27.58
C ARG A 9 42.76 19.18 27.36
N LEU A 10 42.40 19.48 26.11
CA LEU A 10 41.25 20.33 25.78
C LEU A 10 39.91 19.60 25.96
N ARG A 11 39.90 18.27 25.83
CA ARG A 11 38.68 17.46 25.99
C ARG A 11 38.18 17.39 27.43
N ASP A 12 39.11 17.41 28.39
CA ASP A 12 38.80 17.27 29.82
C ASP A 12 38.80 18.62 30.56
N ALA A 13 38.97 19.74 29.85
CA ALA A 13 38.92 21.08 30.43
C ALA A 13 37.47 21.51 30.67
N ALA A 14 37.15 21.92 31.91
CA ALA A 14 35.83 22.45 32.25
C ALA A 14 35.53 23.72 31.43
N VAL A 15 34.43 23.68 30.66
CA VAL A 15 33.99 24.81 29.84
C VAL A 15 33.69 26.00 30.76
N PRO A 16 34.36 27.15 30.59
CA PRO A 16 34.09 28.31 31.44
C PRO A 16 32.65 28.79 31.21
N ALA A 17 31.96 29.13 32.29
CA ALA A 17 30.62 29.68 32.21
C ALA A 17 30.60 30.91 31.30
N PRO A 18 29.62 31.06 30.39
CA PRO A 18 29.58 32.16 29.45
C PRO A 18 29.56 33.49 30.22
N GLY A 19 30.58 34.32 30.00
CA GLY A 19 30.73 35.61 30.65
C GLY A 19 29.51 36.49 30.40
N GLU A 20 29.13 37.32 31.36
CA GLU A 20 27.93 38.16 31.28
C GLU A 20 27.91 39.04 30.02
N SER A 21 29.07 39.48 29.53
CA SER A 21 29.22 40.24 28.29
C SER A 21 28.89 39.43 27.02
N ALA A 22 29.09 38.11 27.03
CA ALA A 22 28.70 37.24 25.92
C ALA A 22 27.18 37.00 25.92
N LYS A 23 26.57 36.85 27.11
CA LYS A 23 25.11 36.76 27.25
C LYS A 23 24.42 38.06 26.81
N ALA A 24 24.96 39.21 27.21
CA ALA A 24 24.42 40.51 26.81
C ALA A 24 24.45 40.69 25.28
N ARG A 25 25.57 40.35 24.62
CA ARG A 25 25.67 40.42 23.15
C ARG A 25 24.75 39.43 22.43
N ALA A 26 24.59 38.22 22.96
CA ALA A 26 23.68 37.23 22.38
C ALA A 26 22.21 37.68 22.52
N PHE A 27 21.85 38.28 23.66
CA PHE A 27 20.52 38.82 23.89
C PHE A 27 20.23 40.03 22.99
N GLU A 28 21.20 40.95 22.86
CA GLU A 28 21.09 42.12 21.97
C GLU A 28 20.99 41.69 20.50
N ALA A 29 21.77 40.70 20.07
CA ALA A 29 21.68 40.14 18.72
C ALA A 29 20.29 39.50 18.47
N ALA A 30 19.76 38.73 19.42
CA ALA A 30 18.42 38.14 19.33
C ALA A 30 17.32 39.21 19.26
N MET A 31 17.44 40.28 20.04
CA MET A 31 16.47 41.39 20.03
C MET A 31 16.53 42.18 18.70
N SER A 32 17.74 42.37 18.14
CA SER A 32 17.90 43.01 16.83
C SER A 32 17.32 42.18 15.68
N ALA A 33 17.42 40.84 15.76
CA ALA A 33 16.82 39.94 14.78
C ALA A 33 15.29 39.95 14.87
N TYR A 34 14.74 39.98 16.09
CA TYR A 34 13.30 40.11 16.33
C TYR A 34 12.73 41.44 15.82
N ASP A 35 13.47 42.54 16.00
CA ASP A 35 13.06 43.85 15.48
C ASP A 35 13.18 43.92 13.95
N GLN A 36 14.14 43.23 13.33
CA GLN A 36 14.24 43.10 11.87
C GLN A 36 13.08 42.29 11.25
N GLU A 37 12.61 41.24 11.93
CA GLU A 37 11.43 40.50 11.48
C GLU A 37 10.15 41.34 11.58
N ASN A 38 10.04 42.24 12.56
CA ASN A 38 8.85 43.07 12.76
C ASN A 38 8.83 44.39 11.95
N ILE A 39 9.90 44.74 11.23
CA ILE A 39 9.97 45.93 10.36
C ILE A 39 9.86 45.57 8.86
N SER A 40 9.45 44.33 8.54
CA SER A 40 9.15 43.95 7.15
C SER A 40 7.74 44.41 6.74
N ALA A 41 7.67 45.58 6.09
CA ALA A 41 6.46 46.15 5.49
C ALA A 41 6.04 45.42 4.19
N VAL A 42 5.75 44.12 4.28
CA VAL A 42 5.06 43.36 3.22
C VAL A 42 3.85 42.68 3.84
N THR A 43 2.67 43.12 3.43
CA THR A 43 1.37 42.62 3.89
C THR A 43 1.19 41.14 3.52
N GLN A 44 1.32 40.24 4.48
CA GLN A 44 0.72 38.90 4.43
C GLN A 44 -0.79 39.04 4.71
N GLY A 45 -1.55 39.36 3.67
CA GLY A 45 -3.00 39.53 3.75
C GLY A 45 -3.64 39.32 2.38
N SER A 46 -4.30 38.19 2.21
CA SER A 46 -5.24 37.95 1.11
C SER A 46 -6.44 38.89 1.25
N VAL A 47 -6.72 39.66 0.19
CA VAL A 47 -7.95 40.44 0.05
C VAL A 47 -9.02 39.49 -0.51
N GLY A 48 -9.83 38.90 0.36
CA GLY A 48 -11.03 38.16 -0.04
C GLY A 48 -11.34 36.92 0.79
N GLY A 49 -11.95 37.11 1.97
CA GLY A 49 -12.51 36.01 2.76
C GLY A 49 -13.03 36.46 4.11
N LEU A 50 -14.33 36.25 4.36
CA LEU A 50 -15.03 36.62 5.61
C LEU A 50 -14.39 35.96 6.85
N ARG A 51 -14.27 36.73 7.94
CA ARG A 51 -13.66 36.28 9.20
C ARG A 51 -14.48 35.17 9.88
N LEU A 52 -13.79 34.22 10.51
CA LEU A 52 -14.32 33.01 11.17
C LEU A 52 -15.40 33.27 12.24
N THR A 53 -15.42 34.45 12.87
CA THR A 53 -16.44 34.82 13.86
C THR A 53 -17.80 35.14 13.24
N GLU A 54 -17.87 35.56 11.98
CA GLU A 54 -19.15 35.85 11.30
C GLU A 54 -19.83 34.60 10.73
N ARG A 55 -19.06 33.55 10.37
CA ARG A 55 -19.62 32.25 9.95
C ARG A 55 -20.36 31.54 11.09
N ALA A 56 -19.82 31.62 12.31
CA ALA A 56 -20.44 31.03 13.49
C ALA A 56 -21.77 31.71 13.85
N GLN A 57 -21.84 33.05 13.76
CA GLN A 57 -23.09 33.79 13.99
C GLN A 57 -24.15 33.56 12.90
N LYS A 58 -23.74 33.41 11.63
CA LYS A 58 -24.68 33.19 10.53
C LYS A 58 -25.31 31.79 10.58
N LEU A 59 -24.52 30.75 10.88
CA LEU A 59 -25.04 29.40 11.12
C LEU A 59 -26.02 29.36 12.30
N TRP A 60 -25.71 30.07 13.40
CA TRP A 60 -26.58 30.12 14.57
C TRP A 60 -27.91 30.85 14.29
N SER A 61 -27.87 31.91 13.46
CA SER A 61 -29.09 32.64 13.06
C SER A 61 -30.01 31.86 12.12
N GLU A 62 -29.44 31.02 11.23
CA GLU A 62 -30.20 30.18 10.30
C GLU A 62 -30.81 28.95 10.99
N ILE A 63 -30.14 28.41 12.01
CA ILE A 63 -30.63 27.29 12.82
C ILE A 63 -31.79 27.75 13.73
N MET A 64 -31.77 28.98 14.25
CA MET A 64 -32.83 29.53 15.10
C MET A 64 -34.07 30.05 14.34
N GLN A 65 -33.99 30.22 13.00
CA GLN A 65 -35.12 30.69 12.18
C GLN A 65 -35.97 29.58 11.56
N LYS A 66 -35.57 28.30 11.63
CA LYS A 66 -36.43 27.18 11.24
C LYS A 66 -37.17 26.65 12.47
N LYS A 67 -38.48 26.94 12.51
CA LYS A 67 -39.43 26.52 13.57
C LYS A 67 -39.21 25.07 14.01
N LEU A 68 -38.62 24.88 15.19
CA LEU A 68 -38.68 23.66 15.98
C LEU A 68 -40.07 23.55 16.64
N ILE A 69 -40.81 22.49 16.30
CA ILE A 69 -41.83 21.92 17.19
C ILE A 69 -41.17 20.70 17.83
N ALA A 70 -40.70 20.85 19.08
CA ALA A 70 -40.65 19.82 20.13
C ALA A 70 -39.65 20.21 21.24
N THR A 71 -40.15 20.91 22.25
CA THR A 71 -39.50 21.17 23.55
C THR A 71 -40.33 20.34 24.56
N PRO A 72 -39.81 19.31 25.28
CA PRO A 72 -38.77 19.48 26.31
C PRO A 72 -37.93 18.19 26.56
N ALA A 73 -36.77 18.01 25.92
CA ALA A 73 -35.81 16.94 26.29
C ALA A 73 -34.40 17.46 26.59
N ILE A 74 -34.11 18.71 26.24
CA ILE A 74 -32.73 19.24 26.27
C ILE A 74 -32.38 19.88 27.63
N ALA A 75 -33.36 20.29 28.44
CA ALA A 75 -33.09 20.93 29.73
C ALA A 75 -32.55 19.95 30.80
N GLY A 76 -32.77 18.63 30.66
CA GLY A 76 -32.31 17.63 31.63
C GLY A 76 -30.83 17.28 31.53
N LEU A 77 -30.22 17.44 30.34
CA LEU A 77 -28.85 16.97 30.07
C LEU A 77 -27.75 17.92 30.59
N VAL A 78 -28.08 19.19 30.86
CA VAL A 78 -27.09 20.18 31.33
C VAL A 78 -27.09 20.34 32.86
N ALA A 79 -28.20 20.01 33.54
CA ALA A 79 -28.32 20.21 34.99
C ALA A 79 -27.64 19.12 35.84
N LEU A 80 -27.57 17.88 35.34
CA LEU A 80 -27.02 16.74 36.09
C LEU A 80 -25.50 16.75 36.29
N PRO A 81 -24.67 17.18 35.30
CA PRO A 81 -23.21 17.23 35.48
C PRO A 81 -22.77 18.31 36.47
N ILE A 82 -23.47 19.46 36.48
CA ILE A 82 -23.13 20.61 37.33
C ILE A 82 -23.43 20.31 38.80
N ALA A 83 -24.55 19.64 39.08
CA ALA A 83 -24.91 19.21 40.44
C ALA A 83 -23.96 18.13 40.99
N GLY A 84 -23.54 17.18 40.13
CA GLY A 84 -22.56 16.16 40.50
C GLY A 84 -21.19 16.75 40.83
N TYR A 85 -20.72 17.69 40.01
CA TYR A 85 -19.43 18.37 40.21
C TYR A 85 -19.41 19.22 41.49
N ALA A 86 -20.50 19.95 41.77
CA ALA A 86 -20.62 20.75 43.00
C ALA A 86 -20.61 19.87 44.27
N THR A 87 -21.29 18.71 44.23
CA THR A 87 -21.36 17.79 45.38
C THR A 87 -20.00 17.12 45.67
N PHE A 88 -19.26 16.77 44.61
CA PHE A 88 -17.92 16.19 44.72
C PHE A 88 -16.89 17.18 45.30
N HIS A 89 -17.00 18.46 44.98
CA HIS A 89 -16.10 19.49 45.50
C HIS A 89 -16.38 19.84 46.97
N ILE A 90 -17.64 19.87 47.39
CA ILE A 90 -18.01 20.15 48.79
C ILE A 90 -17.54 19.02 49.73
N LEU A 91 -17.53 17.76 49.26
CA LEU A 91 -17.02 16.63 50.04
C LEU A 91 -15.49 16.65 50.23
N ARG A 92 -14.76 17.42 49.42
CA ARG A 92 -13.29 17.44 49.41
C ARG A 92 -12.70 18.45 50.40
N GLU A 93 -13.48 19.43 50.84
CA GLU A 93 -12.99 20.57 51.64
C GLU A 93 -13.36 20.52 53.14
N GLN A 94 -14.23 19.60 53.59
CA GLN A 94 -14.51 19.40 55.02
C GLN A 94 -14.69 17.91 55.38
N PRO A 95 -13.76 17.28 56.11
CA PRO A 95 -14.00 15.94 56.65
C PRO A 95 -14.82 16.06 57.95
N LEU A 96 -16.11 15.72 57.89
CA LEU A 96 -16.92 15.56 59.10
C LEU A 96 -16.58 14.22 59.80
N PRO A 97 -16.48 14.20 61.13
CA PRO A 97 -16.03 13.05 61.89
C PRO A 97 -17.22 12.12 62.18
N PHE A 98 -17.04 10.82 62.03
CA PHE A 98 -17.96 9.85 62.60
C PHE A 98 -17.20 8.80 63.41
N GLY A 99 -17.31 8.94 64.73
CA GLY A 99 -17.12 7.87 65.69
C GLY A 99 -18.43 7.63 66.45
N GLY A 100 -18.65 6.38 66.84
CA GLY A 100 -19.36 5.96 68.06
C GLY A 100 -20.89 6.09 68.14
N ASP A 101 -21.53 4.91 68.15
CA ASP A 101 -22.67 4.48 69.00
C ASP A 101 -24.04 5.20 69.02
N GLU A 102 -25.06 4.34 69.22
CA GLU A 102 -26.46 4.55 69.63
C GLU A 102 -27.58 4.82 68.58
N LYS A 103 -28.25 3.71 68.20
CA LYS A 103 -29.65 3.32 68.53
C LYS A 103 -30.88 4.25 68.29
N ILE A 104 -31.87 3.62 67.61
CA ILE A 104 -33.36 3.72 67.74
C ILE A 104 -34.00 4.91 66.96
N THR A 105 -35.05 4.79 66.11
CA THR A 105 -36.27 3.93 66.09
C THR A 105 -36.93 3.79 64.70
N GLU A 106 -37.68 2.68 64.58
CA GLU A 106 -38.84 2.24 63.76
C GLU A 106 -39.68 3.27 62.96
N THR A 107 -40.27 2.91 61.81
CA THR A 107 -41.54 2.15 61.71
C THR A 107 -41.74 1.55 60.28
N LEU A 108 -41.98 0.22 60.15
CA LEU A 108 -43.26 -0.52 59.90
C LEU A 108 -43.96 -0.14 58.56
N ALA A 109 -44.43 -1.02 57.67
CA ALA A 109 -44.74 -2.46 57.60
C ALA A 109 -44.64 -2.89 56.10
N ASP A 110 -44.37 -4.13 55.68
CA ASP A 110 -45.32 -5.26 55.73
C ASP A 110 -44.58 -6.60 55.41
N LYS A 111 -45.08 -7.70 55.98
CA LYS A 111 -44.64 -9.12 55.91
C LYS A 111 -45.89 -9.97 56.30
N PRO A 112 -45.95 -11.33 56.31
CA PRO A 112 -44.92 -12.35 56.06
C PRO A 112 -45.41 -13.68 55.38
N ALA A 113 -44.50 -14.64 55.18
CA ALA A 113 -44.57 -16.05 55.66
C ALA A 113 -43.28 -16.80 55.19
N ILE A 114 -42.26 -17.13 56.00
CA ILE A 114 -42.08 -18.07 57.14
C ILE A 114 -41.68 -19.51 56.72
N ASN A 115 -40.41 -19.89 56.91
CA ASN A 115 -39.94 -20.88 57.91
C ASN A 115 -38.40 -21.11 57.87
N ALA A 116 -37.78 -21.16 59.06
CA ALA A 116 -36.43 -21.64 59.43
C ALA A 116 -36.61 -22.55 60.69
N PRO A 117 -35.61 -23.03 61.51
CA PRO A 117 -34.14 -22.84 61.54
C PRO A 117 -33.29 -24.13 61.92
N VAL A 118 -31.97 -24.21 61.61
CA VAL A 118 -30.70 -24.02 62.40
C VAL A 118 -30.34 -25.07 63.51
N LYS A 119 -29.09 -25.64 63.47
CA LYS A 119 -28.00 -25.45 64.48
C LYS A 119 -26.66 -26.15 64.20
N GLU A 120 -25.58 -25.41 64.54
CA GLU A 120 -24.12 -25.68 64.60
C GLU A 120 -23.73 -26.71 65.73
N LYS A 121 -22.49 -27.16 66.04
CA LYS A 121 -21.10 -26.66 65.91
C LYS A 121 -20.09 -27.70 66.46
N GLN A 122 -18.79 -27.48 66.17
CA GLN A 122 -17.53 -27.81 66.91
C GLN A 122 -16.51 -28.79 66.29
N ALA A 123 -15.24 -28.46 66.55
CA ALA A 123 -13.97 -28.70 65.82
C ALA A 123 -12.90 -29.35 66.76
N PRO A 124 -11.56 -29.21 66.61
CA PRO A 124 -10.58 -29.58 65.54
C PRO A 124 -9.32 -30.36 66.08
N GLU A 125 -8.21 -30.36 65.31
CA GLU A 125 -6.78 -30.75 65.57
C GLU A 125 -6.35 -32.15 65.06
N GLY A 126 -5.19 -32.39 64.41
CA GLY A 126 -4.06 -31.54 64.00
C GLY A 126 -2.95 -32.33 63.24
N ASP A 127 -2.17 -31.59 62.46
CA ASP A 127 -0.70 -31.67 62.19
C ASP A 127 0.07 -32.86 61.52
N LYS A 128 0.80 -32.45 60.44
CA LYS A 128 2.25 -32.64 60.11
C LYS A 128 2.78 -33.73 59.13
N LYS A 129 3.20 -33.21 57.96
CA LYS A 129 4.48 -33.29 57.19
C LYS A 129 5.39 -34.55 57.17
N ALA A 130 5.66 -34.99 55.92
CA ALA A 130 6.95 -35.27 55.22
C ALA A 130 8.21 -35.76 55.98
N ASP A 131 8.85 -36.86 55.55
CA ASP A 131 9.96 -36.88 54.55
C ASP A 131 10.55 -38.31 54.37
N ALA A 132 11.45 -38.44 53.39
CA ALA A 132 11.86 -39.65 52.67
C ALA A 132 12.96 -40.55 53.29
N ASP A 133 13.02 -41.80 52.76
CA ASP A 133 14.17 -42.40 52.04
C ASP A 133 14.92 -43.68 52.56
N VAL A 134 15.21 -44.57 51.58
CA VAL A 134 16.23 -45.65 51.39
C VAL A 134 16.27 -46.96 52.24
N ARG A 135 16.03 -48.13 51.59
CA ARG A 135 17.04 -49.17 51.20
C ARG A 135 16.47 -50.53 50.73
N SER A 136 16.83 -50.89 49.48
CA SER A 136 17.41 -52.19 48.99
C SER A 136 16.59 -53.50 49.23
N ARG A 137 16.26 -54.36 48.25
CA ARG A 137 17.10 -55.15 47.31
C ARG A 137 16.23 -56.10 46.46
N ASP A 138 16.68 -56.37 45.23
CA ASP A 138 16.56 -57.57 44.38
C ASP A 138 15.19 -58.18 44.00
N THR A 139 14.81 -58.09 42.71
CA THR A 139 14.95 -59.21 41.72
C THR A 139 14.46 -58.86 40.31
N THR A 140 15.31 -59.17 39.32
CA THR A 140 15.04 -59.54 37.90
C THR A 140 14.43 -58.55 36.88
N THR A 141 15.31 -58.02 36.01
CA THR A 141 15.14 -57.51 34.63
C THR A 141 14.85 -58.66 33.61
N PRO A 142 14.62 -58.45 32.27
CA PRO A 142 14.77 -57.20 31.50
C PRO A 142 13.69 -56.83 30.45
N LEU A 143 13.76 -55.54 30.08
CA LEU A 143 13.22 -54.88 28.89
C LEU A 143 13.68 -55.53 27.56
N THR A 144 12.87 -55.41 26.51
CA THR A 144 13.31 -55.52 25.10
C THR A 144 12.97 -54.22 24.33
N PRO A 145 13.97 -53.55 23.72
CA PRO A 145 13.84 -52.36 22.84
C PRO A 145 13.66 -52.70 21.34
N PRO A 146 13.60 -51.69 20.43
CA PRO A 146 13.09 -51.81 19.06
C PRO A 146 14.14 -52.30 18.03
N ALA A 147 13.65 -52.80 16.89
CA ALA A 147 14.48 -53.33 15.80
C ALA A 147 14.87 -52.25 14.76
N PRO A 148 16.13 -52.27 14.26
CA PRO A 148 16.66 -51.41 13.18
C PRO A 148 16.69 -52.10 11.79
N PRO A 149 17.04 -51.37 10.70
CA PRO A 149 16.93 -51.84 9.31
C PRO A 149 18.23 -52.52 8.79
N LYS A 150 18.12 -53.21 7.65
CA LYS A 150 19.26 -53.71 6.85
C LYS A 150 19.02 -53.55 5.33
N PRO A 151 20.09 -53.58 4.50
CA PRO A 151 20.27 -52.65 3.39
C PRO A 151 20.43 -53.29 2.00
N GLU A 152 20.56 -52.39 1.01
CA GLU A 152 21.24 -52.47 -0.29
C GLU A 152 20.79 -53.50 -1.34
N SER A 153 20.42 -52.99 -2.52
CA SER A 153 21.01 -53.39 -3.80
C SER A 153 20.82 -52.30 -4.87
N THR A 154 21.92 -52.09 -5.57
CA THR A 154 22.23 -51.19 -6.69
C THR A 154 21.56 -51.60 -8.01
N VAL A 155 21.67 -50.72 -9.02
CA VAL A 155 21.76 -50.91 -10.50
C VAL A 155 20.98 -49.75 -11.17
N ALA A 156 21.62 -48.67 -11.65
CA ALA A 156 22.42 -48.49 -12.87
C ALA A 156 21.60 -47.86 -14.02
N VAL A 157 22.34 -47.21 -14.91
CA VAL A 157 22.00 -46.16 -15.86
C VAL A 157 21.83 -46.72 -17.29
N ALA A 158 20.96 -46.06 -18.07
CA ALA A 158 20.93 -45.92 -19.54
C ALA A 158 20.35 -47.08 -20.42
N PRO A 159 20.20 -46.90 -21.75
CA PRO A 159 19.34 -45.95 -22.47
C PRO A 159 18.59 -46.60 -23.67
N ALA A 160 17.86 -45.79 -24.47
CA ALA A 160 17.35 -46.08 -25.84
C ALA A 160 16.21 -47.13 -25.90
N GLN A 161 15.30 -47.19 -26.88
CA GLN A 161 15.23 -46.62 -28.22
C GLN A 161 13.79 -46.77 -28.74
N GLN A 162 13.42 -45.85 -29.64
CA GLN A 162 12.49 -45.95 -30.77
C GLN A 162 11.63 -47.22 -30.92
N ASP A 163 10.34 -47.02 -31.17
CA ASP A 163 9.71 -47.72 -32.30
C ASP A 163 8.71 -46.83 -33.03
N ALA A 164 8.79 -46.90 -34.36
CA ALA A 164 8.08 -46.09 -35.33
C ALA A 164 7.51 -47.01 -36.40
N LEU A 165 6.19 -47.04 -36.59
CA LEU A 165 5.47 -47.56 -37.78
C LEU A 165 4.06 -46.92 -37.75
N GLY A 166 3.46 -46.30 -38.77
CA GLY A 166 3.84 -46.07 -40.16
C GLY A 166 2.58 -45.85 -41.03
N ARG A 167 2.52 -44.67 -41.68
CA ARG A 167 1.94 -44.32 -43.02
C ARG A 167 0.48 -44.58 -43.45
N GLY A 168 -0.09 -43.52 -44.04
CA GLY A 168 -1.11 -43.49 -45.12
C GLY A 168 -1.71 -42.08 -45.30
N VAL A 169 -1.04 -41.10 -45.94
CA VAL A 169 -1.08 -40.69 -47.37
C VAL A 169 -2.33 -39.90 -47.83
N LEU A 170 -2.11 -38.58 -48.02
CA LEU A 170 -2.53 -37.62 -49.08
C LEU A 170 -3.99 -37.51 -49.56
N ALA A 171 -4.55 -36.28 -49.47
CA ALA A 171 -5.17 -35.56 -50.60
C ALA A 171 -5.34 -34.05 -50.29
N GLU A 172 -5.09 -33.20 -51.28
CA GLU A 172 -5.22 -31.73 -51.33
C GLU A 172 -6.01 -31.36 -52.63
N PRO A 173 -6.36 -30.08 -52.97
CA PRO A 173 -7.65 -29.44 -52.67
C PRO A 173 -8.41 -28.82 -53.89
N ALA A 174 -9.48 -28.04 -53.56
CA ALA A 174 -10.14 -26.91 -54.28
C ALA A 174 -11.50 -27.18 -55.00
N PRO A 175 -12.37 -26.17 -55.35
CA PRO A 175 -12.46 -24.74 -54.93
C PRO A 175 -13.91 -24.13 -54.71
N VAL A 176 -13.92 -22.88 -54.16
CA VAL A 176 -14.88 -21.71 -54.09
C VAL A 176 -16.43 -21.81 -54.19
N GLU A 177 -17.17 -21.05 -53.35
CA GLU A 177 -17.76 -19.73 -53.72
C GLU A 177 -18.49 -18.99 -52.55
N SER A 178 -18.54 -17.67 -52.68
CA SER A 178 -18.97 -16.59 -51.77
C SER A 178 -20.48 -16.34 -51.68
N ARG A 179 -20.97 -15.75 -50.57
CA ARG A 179 -22.24 -15.00 -50.53
C ARG A 179 -22.14 -13.72 -49.69
N GLU A 180 -22.05 -12.60 -50.40
CA GLU A 180 -22.59 -11.29 -49.98
C GLU A 180 -24.10 -11.26 -50.32
N PHE A 181 -24.90 -10.48 -49.60
CA PHE A 181 -26.09 -9.84 -50.19
C PHE A 181 -26.46 -8.55 -49.44
N SER A 182 -26.61 -7.50 -50.25
CA SER A 182 -26.94 -6.11 -49.90
C SER A 182 -28.45 -5.84 -49.86
N LEU A 183 -28.77 -4.65 -49.33
CA LEU A 183 -30.07 -3.99 -49.17
C LEU A 183 -30.89 -3.75 -50.46
N ASP A 184 -32.21 -3.87 -50.32
CA ASP A 184 -33.30 -3.02 -50.88
C ASP A 184 -34.62 -3.55 -50.27
N GLY A 185 -35.65 -2.81 -49.85
CA GLY A 185 -36.05 -1.44 -50.08
C GLY A 185 -37.47 -1.41 -50.67
N THR A 186 -38.54 -1.43 -49.85
CA THR A 186 -39.89 -0.92 -50.26
C THR A 186 -40.77 -0.58 -49.06
N ALA A 187 -41.29 0.65 -49.05
CA ALA A 187 -42.32 1.18 -48.16
C ALA A 187 -43.70 1.20 -48.85
N ALA A 188 -44.80 1.11 -48.08
CA ALA A 188 -46.11 1.76 -48.35
C ALA A 188 -47.19 1.41 -47.28
N PRO A 189 -48.24 2.24 -47.09
CA PRO A 189 -48.70 2.65 -45.75
C PRO A 189 -50.23 2.59 -45.46
N ALA A 190 -50.58 2.97 -44.21
CA ALA A 190 -51.73 3.77 -43.73
C ALA A 190 -53.21 3.32 -43.88
N GLY A 191 -53.97 3.60 -42.79
CA GLY A 191 -55.43 3.78 -42.74
C GLY A 191 -56.14 2.74 -41.85
N GLY A 192 -56.97 3.03 -40.85
CA GLY A 192 -57.59 4.27 -40.37
C GLY A 192 -59.01 3.94 -39.90
N ALA A 193 -59.34 4.20 -38.62
CA ALA A 193 -60.70 4.42 -38.05
C ALA A 193 -61.74 3.27 -38.18
N ARG A 194 -62.80 3.10 -37.37
CA ARG A 194 -63.33 3.62 -36.09
C ARG A 194 -64.53 2.71 -35.77
N VAL A 195 -64.75 2.44 -34.48
CA VAL A 195 -66.04 2.42 -33.75
C VAL A 195 -67.13 1.40 -34.19
N ASP A 196 -67.47 0.45 -33.31
CA ASP A 196 -68.73 0.54 -32.52
C ASP A 196 -68.82 -0.51 -31.41
N ARG A 197 -69.12 -0.04 -30.19
CA ARG A 197 -69.53 -0.82 -29.01
C ARG A 197 -71.02 -0.64 -28.84
N MET A 198 -71.73 -1.68 -28.39
CA MET A 198 -73.01 -1.53 -27.73
C MET A 198 -72.99 -2.12 -26.31
N ALA A 199 -73.58 -1.32 -25.41
CA ALA A 199 -74.33 -1.66 -24.20
C ALA A 199 -73.59 -1.96 -22.87
N GLY A 200 -73.99 -1.22 -21.83
CA GLY A 200 -73.95 -1.64 -20.43
C GLY A 200 -73.44 -0.59 -19.43
N ALA A 201 -74.34 0.25 -18.91
CA ALA A 201 -74.07 1.25 -17.89
C ALA A 201 -74.00 0.66 -16.47
N THR A 202 -73.06 1.13 -15.64
CA THR A 202 -73.29 1.63 -14.26
C THR A 202 -72.01 2.25 -13.67
N GLU A 203 -72.13 3.51 -13.24
CA GLU A 203 -71.30 4.33 -12.34
C GLU A 203 -70.92 3.60 -11.03
N SER A 204 -69.87 3.87 -10.24
CA SER A 204 -68.84 4.92 -10.11
C SER A 204 -67.77 4.42 -9.11
N LYS A 205 -66.49 4.79 -9.31
CA LYS A 205 -65.48 5.24 -8.31
C LYS A 205 -64.05 4.73 -8.58
N TYR A 206 -63.11 5.68 -8.54
CA TYR A 206 -61.65 5.58 -8.57
C TYR A 206 -60.98 5.23 -9.92
N LEU A 207 -60.85 6.25 -10.76
CA LEU A 207 -59.71 6.36 -11.69
C LEU A 207 -58.46 6.72 -10.87
N ALA A 208 -57.70 5.71 -10.46
CA ALA A 208 -56.27 5.88 -10.24
C ALA A 208 -55.61 5.69 -11.60
N GLN A 209 -55.05 6.76 -12.17
CA GLN A 209 -54.13 6.64 -13.29
C GLN A 209 -52.95 5.77 -12.83
N PRO A 210 -52.48 4.80 -13.63
CA PRO A 210 -51.17 4.21 -13.37
C PRO A 210 -50.15 5.33 -13.49
N SER A 211 -49.55 5.71 -12.37
CA SER A 211 -48.42 6.64 -12.36
C SER A 211 -47.36 6.04 -13.27
N THR A 212 -47.10 6.69 -14.39
CA THR A 212 -45.91 6.47 -15.19
C THR A 212 -44.72 6.74 -14.28
N MET A 213 -44.05 5.67 -13.84
CA MET A 213 -42.73 5.80 -13.21
C MET A 213 -41.86 6.59 -14.19
N PRO A 214 -41.26 7.73 -13.80
CA PRO A 214 -40.23 8.36 -14.61
C PRO A 214 -39.13 7.33 -14.81
N ALA A 215 -38.88 6.97 -16.07
CA ALA A 215 -37.63 6.33 -16.44
C ALA A 215 -36.49 7.30 -16.08
N ASP A 216 -35.41 6.73 -15.56
CA ASP A 216 -34.14 7.40 -15.22
C ASP A 216 -34.20 8.48 -14.13
N GLN A 217 -34.39 8.04 -12.89
CA GLN A 217 -33.57 8.59 -11.81
C GLN A 217 -32.29 7.74 -11.72
N ILE A 218 -31.31 8.07 -12.55
CA ILE A 218 -29.93 7.69 -12.25
C ILE A 218 -29.64 8.29 -10.88
N ALA A 219 -29.50 7.43 -9.86
CA ALA A 219 -29.06 7.87 -8.55
C ALA A 219 -27.80 8.72 -8.77
N PRO A 220 -27.71 9.95 -8.21
CA PRO A 220 -26.48 10.72 -8.30
C PRO A 220 -25.34 9.82 -7.84
N GLN A 221 -24.37 9.55 -8.71
CA GLN A 221 -23.14 8.91 -8.25
C GLN A 221 -22.62 9.77 -7.10
N GLU A 222 -22.40 9.15 -5.94
CA GLU A 222 -21.67 9.78 -4.84
C GLU A 222 -20.42 10.44 -5.46
N PRO A 223 -20.20 11.75 -5.25
CA PRO A 223 -19.04 12.41 -5.82
C PRO A 223 -17.79 11.65 -5.38
N ASN A 224 -16.93 11.28 -6.33
CA ASN A 224 -15.69 10.59 -6.00
C ASN A 224 -14.92 11.45 -4.97
N ARG A 225 -14.77 10.94 -3.74
CA ARG A 225 -14.10 11.60 -2.62
C ARG A 225 -12.63 11.17 -2.49
N ASP A 226 -12.14 10.37 -3.44
CA ASP A 226 -10.74 9.98 -3.47
C ASP A 226 -9.88 11.25 -3.55
N ARG A 227 -8.99 11.43 -2.57
CA ARG A 227 -8.08 12.57 -2.52
C ARG A 227 -6.89 12.26 -3.42
N VAL A 228 -6.92 12.81 -4.63
CA VAL A 228 -5.86 12.63 -5.62
C VAL A 228 -4.98 13.88 -5.61
N GLU A 229 -3.68 13.72 -5.40
CA GLU A 229 -2.72 14.81 -5.58
C GLU A 229 -2.49 15.04 -7.08
N ASP A 230 -2.60 16.30 -7.52
CA ASP A 230 -2.18 16.71 -8.86
C ASP A 230 -0.65 16.65 -8.94
N PHE A 231 -0.12 15.91 -9.92
CA PHE A 231 1.30 15.87 -10.21
C PHE A 231 1.56 15.96 -11.72
N LYS A 232 2.57 16.76 -12.07
CA LYS A 232 2.94 17.00 -13.47
C LYS A 232 3.83 15.88 -13.97
N THR A 233 3.59 15.41 -15.19
CA THR A 233 4.48 14.52 -15.93
C THR A 233 5.92 15.02 -15.91
N ASN A 234 6.86 14.10 -15.76
CA ASN A 234 8.28 14.43 -15.80
C ASN A 234 8.65 15.16 -17.10
N PRO A 235 9.36 16.30 -17.01
CA PRO A 235 9.75 17.06 -18.19
C PRO A 235 10.86 16.36 -18.96
N VAL A 236 11.14 16.86 -20.17
CA VAL A 236 12.34 16.49 -20.91
C VAL A 236 13.53 17.28 -20.34
N HIS A 237 14.60 16.60 -19.96
CA HIS A 237 15.82 17.18 -19.42
C HIS A 237 16.93 17.20 -20.47
N ALA A 238 17.64 18.33 -20.58
CA ALA A 238 18.81 18.43 -21.44
C ALA A 238 20.00 17.79 -20.73
N ALA A 239 20.56 16.70 -21.28
CA ALA A 239 21.67 15.97 -20.65
C ALA A 239 22.90 16.87 -20.43
N LEU A 240 23.07 17.90 -21.25
CA LEU A 240 24.16 18.86 -21.12
C LEU A 240 24.03 19.79 -19.90
N GLN A 241 22.80 20.09 -19.46
CA GLN A 241 22.51 21.00 -18.35
C GLN A 241 22.26 20.24 -17.05
N ASP A 242 21.50 19.15 -17.14
CA ASP A 242 21.08 18.33 -16.01
C ASP A 242 21.27 16.83 -16.36
N PRO A 243 22.51 16.32 -16.33
CA PRO A 243 22.81 14.95 -16.78
C PRO A 243 22.33 13.85 -15.83
N VAL A 244 21.83 14.18 -14.64
CA VAL A 244 21.64 13.21 -13.55
C VAL A 244 20.19 13.11 -13.13
N SER A 245 19.62 11.91 -13.28
CA SER A 245 18.31 11.55 -12.72
C SER A 245 18.52 10.70 -11.46
N THR A 246 17.88 11.08 -10.35
CA THR A 246 17.91 10.31 -9.08
C THR A 246 16.50 10.04 -8.60
N PHE A 247 16.21 8.81 -8.21
CA PHE A 247 14.89 8.41 -7.72
C PHE A 247 14.99 7.24 -6.73
N SER A 248 13.94 7.08 -5.92
CA SER A 248 13.76 5.96 -4.99
C SER A 248 13.28 4.71 -5.72
N ILE A 249 13.67 3.51 -5.27
CA ILE A 249 13.13 2.25 -5.81
C ILE A 249 11.69 1.96 -5.35
N ASP A 250 11.15 2.76 -4.41
CA ASP A 250 9.84 2.55 -3.81
C ASP A 250 8.74 2.67 -4.88
N VAL A 251 8.16 1.53 -5.26
CA VAL A 251 7.06 1.48 -6.22
C VAL A 251 5.93 0.65 -5.62
N ASP A 252 4.83 1.34 -5.34
CA ASP A 252 3.56 0.71 -4.98
C ASP A 252 2.88 0.17 -6.25
N THR A 253 1.79 -0.57 -6.07
CA THR A 253 1.03 -1.15 -7.20
C THR A 253 -0.44 -0.77 -7.18
N ALA A 254 -0.81 0.16 -6.29
CA ALA A 254 -2.19 0.55 -6.04
C ALA A 254 -2.85 1.22 -7.26
N SER A 255 -2.10 2.03 -8.01
CA SER A 255 -2.63 2.71 -9.20
C SER A 255 -3.16 1.74 -10.25
N TYR A 256 -2.52 0.57 -10.44
CA TYR A 256 -3.02 -0.42 -11.40
C TYR A 256 -4.39 -0.96 -10.99
N SER A 257 -4.57 -1.31 -9.72
CA SER A 257 -5.85 -1.78 -9.20
C SER A 257 -6.94 -0.69 -9.32
N PHE A 258 -6.59 0.57 -9.11
CA PHE A 258 -7.50 1.71 -9.31
C PHE A 258 -7.92 1.87 -10.78
N VAL A 259 -6.95 1.83 -11.70
CA VAL A 259 -7.20 1.89 -13.16
C VAL A 259 -8.09 0.72 -13.60
N ARG A 260 -7.76 -0.50 -13.14
CA ARG A 260 -8.56 -1.70 -13.40
C ARG A 260 -10.00 -1.51 -12.91
N GLY A 261 -10.17 -1.06 -11.67
CA GLY A 261 -11.47 -0.83 -11.06
C GLY A 261 -12.32 0.18 -11.86
N SER A 262 -11.72 1.32 -12.21
CA SER A 262 -12.36 2.38 -13.01
C SER A 262 -12.85 1.86 -14.36
N LEU A 263 -11.96 1.19 -15.10
CA LEU A 263 -12.28 0.67 -16.44
C LEU A 263 -13.34 -0.43 -16.39
N LYS A 264 -13.30 -1.32 -15.39
CA LYS A 264 -14.33 -2.35 -15.20
C LYS A 264 -15.70 -1.78 -14.83
N GLN A 265 -15.74 -0.57 -14.25
CA GLN A 265 -16.98 0.15 -13.96
C GLN A 265 -17.50 0.97 -15.14
N GLY A 266 -16.75 1.02 -16.25
CA GLY A 266 -17.19 1.68 -17.48
C GLY A 266 -16.87 3.17 -17.55
N TYR A 267 -15.86 3.66 -16.83
CA TYR A 267 -15.34 5.01 -17.00
C TYR A 267 -13.80 5.03 -17.08
N LEU A 268 -13.26 6.08 -17.69
CA LEU A 268 -11.81 6.30 -17.73
C LEU A 268 -11.32 6.84 -16.38
N PRO A 269 -10.18 6.36 -15.86
CA PRO A 269 -9.58 6.93 -14.65
C PRO A 269 -9.19 8.40 -14.87
N GLN A 270 -9.11 9.17 -13.78
CA GLN A 270 -8.55 10.51 -13.82
C GLN A 270 -7.04 10.43 -14.07
N ALA A 271 -6.47 11.34 -14.86
CA ALA A 271 -5.05 11.30 -15.22
C ALA A 271 -4.12 11.21 -13.99
N ASP A 272 -4.44 11.96 -12.93
CA ASP A 272 -3.62 12.03 -11.71
C ASP A 272 -3.73 10.78 -10.81
N THR A 273 -4.63 9.84 -11.14
CA THR A 273 -4.70 8.53 -10.47
C THR A 273 -3.85 7.47 -11.17
N VAL A 274 -3.31 7.78 -12.34
CA VAL A 274 -2.54 6.87 -13.19
C VAL A 274 -1.06 7.14 -12.97
N ARG A 275 -0.40 6.27 -12.21
CA ARG A 275 1.05 6.30 -11.95
C ARG A 275 1.71 5.26 -12.85
N VAL A 276 2.39 5.72 -13.89
CA VAL A 276 2.88 4.84 -14.97
C VAL A 276 3.88 3.82 -14.45
N GLU A 277 4.72 4.21 -13.49
CA GLU A 277 5.68 3.34 -12.81
C GLU A 277 4.99 2.20 -12.04
N GLU A 278 3.89 2.47 -11.35
CA GLU A 278 3.15 1.46 -10.59
C GLU A 278 2.44 0.48 -11.52
N MET A 279 1.91 0.98 -12.65
CA MET A 279 1.34 0.13 -13.69
C MET A 279 2.39 -0.80 -14.29
N VAL A 280 3.57 -0.28 -14.64
CA VAL A 280 4.67 -1.08 -15.19
C VAL A 280 5.10 -2.14 -14.17
N ASN A 281 5.28 -1.78 -12.90
CA ASN A 281 5.80 -2.67 -11.86
C ASN A 281 4.74 -3.60 -11.23
N TYR A 282 3.46 -3.48 -11.60
CA TYR A 282 2.42 -4.43 -11.19
C TYR A 282 2.67 -5.87 -11.69
N PHE A 283 3.27 -6.01 -12.88
CA PHE A 283 3.39 -7.31 -13.55
C PHE A 283 4.65 -8.08 -13.14
N PRO A 284 4.56 -9.42 -12.98
CA PRO A 284 5.75 -10.23 -12.83
C PRO A 284 6.53 -10.27 -14.15
N TYR A 285 7.82 -9.94 -14.08
CA TYR A 285 8.78 -10.08 -15.18
C TYR A 285 9.88 -11.07 -14.79
N ASP A 286 10.37 -11.82 -15.75
CA ASP A 286 11.43 -12.80 -15.60
C ASP A 286 12.81 -12.16 -15.77
N TRP A 287 13.06 -11.10 -15.00
CA TRP A 287 14.38 -10.49 -14.94
C TRP A 287 15.35 -11.45 -14.26
N LYS A 288 16.57 -11.54 -14.81
CA LYS A 288 17.63 -12.37 -14.21
C LYS A 288 17.94 -11.88 -12.80
N GLY A 289 17.73 -12.73 -11.79
CA GLY A 289 18.14 -12.47 -10.42
C GLY A 289 19.65 -12.60 -10.19
N PRO A 290 20.15 -12.14 -9.04
CA PRO A 290 21.55 -12.34 -8.66
C PRO A 290 21.84 -13.81 -8.34
N ASP A 291 23.09 -14.22 -8.56
CA ASP A 291 23.50 -15.62 -8.37
C ASP A 291 23.62 -16.01 -6.88
N SER A 292 23.71 -15.03 -5.95
CA SER A 292 23.83 -15.28 -4.51
C SER A 292 23.29 -14.14 -3.65
N ALA A 293 22.85 -14.45 -2.43
CA ALA A 293 22.36 -13.47 -1.45
C ALA A 293 23.39 -12.40 -1.04
N SER A 294 24.69 -12.66 -1.24
CA SER A 294 25.77 -11.71 -0.91
C SER A 294 25.77 -10.47 -1.81
N THR A 295 25.24 -10.61 -3.03
CA THR A 295 24.98 -9.51 -3.96
C THR A 295 23.47 -9.44 -4.12
N PRO A 296 22.77 -8.62 -3.31
CA PRO A 296 21.31 -8.72 -3.17
C PRO A 296 20.54 -8.34 -4.44
N PHE A 297 21.20 -7.72 -5.43
CA PHE A 297 20.58 -7.24 -6.66
C PHE A 297 21.36 -7.67 -7.90
N ASN A 298 20.61 -7.93 -8.97
CA ASN A 298 21.14 -7.90 -10.32
C ASN A 298 20.42 -6.81 -11.13
N SER A 299 21.18 -5.98 -11.83
CA SER A 299 20.63 -4.96 -12.73
C SER A 299 20.67 -5.45 -14.18
N THR A 300 19.53 -5.41 -14.86
CA THR A 300 19.41 -5.66 -16.29
C THR A 300 19.13 -4.35 -17.00
N VAL A 301 20.07 -3.89 -17.83
CA VAL A 301 19.92 -2.66 -18.62
C VAL A 301 19.94 -2.96 -20.10
N SER A 302 18.98 -2.41 -20.82
CA SER A 302 18.83 -2.56 -22.27
C SER A 302 18.40 -1.26 -22.93
N VAL A 303 18.81 -1.05 -24.17
CA VAL A 303 18.39 0.08 -25.01
C VAL A 303 17.64 -0.48 -26.22
N MET A 304 16.52 0.14 -26.60
CA MET A 304 15.71 -0.30 -27.73
C MET A 304 15.10 0.90 -28.46
N PRO A 305 14.78 0.80 -29.76
CA PRO A 305 14.06 1.87 -30.45
C PRO A 305 12.68 2.14 -29.80
N THR A 306 12.30 3.42 -29.71
CA THR A 306 10.99 3.80 -29.16
C THR A 306 9.87 3.51 -30.17
N PRO A 307 8.79 2.80 -29.80
CA PRO A 307 7.74 2.43 -30.76
C PRO A 307 6.82 3.61 -31.15
N TRP A 308 6.71 4.65 -30.32
CA TRP A 308 5.91 5.85 -30.62
C TRP A 308 6.72 7.02 -31.20
N ASN A 309 8.05 6.94 -31.23
CA ASN A 309 8.93 8.01 -31.70
C ASN A 309 10.19 7.45 -32.38
N GLY A 310 10.28 7.56 -33.70
CA GLY A 310 11.39 7.02 -34.48
C GLY A 310 12.74 7.72 -34.28
N HIS A 311 12.78 8.85 -33.57
CA HIS A 311 14.00 9.60 -33.29
C HIS A 311 14.53 9.37 -31.88
N THR A 312 13.80 8.67 -31.01
CA THR A 312 14.22 8.38 -29.64
C THR A 312 14.47 6.89 -29.43
N LYS A 313 15.13 6.56 -28.33
CA LYS A 313 15.31 5.20 -27.83
C LYS A 313 14.75 5.09 -26.43
N LEU A 314 14.31 3.91 -26.04
CA LEU A 314 13.98 3.57 -24.66
C LEU A 314 15.18 2.91 -24.00
N MET A 315 15.66 3.47 -22.90
CA MET A 315 16.61 2.82 -22.00
C MET A 315 15.83 2.26 -20.80
N HIS A 316 15.85 0.94 -20.70
CA HIS A 316 15.14 0.19 -19.67
C HIS A 316 16.13 -0.26 -18.60
N VAL A 317 15.86 0.09 -17.35
CA VAL A 317 16.65 -0.27 -16.17
C VAL A 317 15.79 -1.14 -15.27
N ALA A 318 16.05 -2.44 -15.25
CA ALA A 318 15.39 -3.38 -14.36
C ALA A 318 16.34 -3.86 -13.25
N ILE A 319 15.79 -4.05 -12.06
CA ILE A 319 16.50 -4.57 -10.90
C ILE A 319 15.71 -5.76 -10.39
N LYS A 320 16.40 -6.89 -10.17
CA LYS A 320 15.84 -8.09 -9.53
C LYS A 320 16.54 -8.34 -8.21
N GLY A 321 15.77 -8.42 -7.13
CA GLY A 321 16.22 -8.84 -5.83
C GLY A 321 16.50 -10.34 -5.77
N PHE A 322 17.43 -10.74 -4.90
CA PHE A 322 17.66 -12.16 -4.59
C PHE A 322 16.38 -12.81 -4.08
N ASP A 323 16.06 -14.00 -4.59
CA ASP A 323 14.87 -14.75 -4.21
C ASP A 323 15.23 -15.81 -3.16
N ILE A 324 14.82 -15.55 -1.92
CA ILE A 324 14.96 -16.46 -0.78
C ILE A 324 14.00 -17.62 -0.99
N LYS A 325 14.56 -18.82 -1.09
CA LYS A 325 13.77 -20.04 -1.27
C LYS A 325 12.83 -20.25 -0.06
N PRO A 326 11.61 -20.79 -0.27
CA PRO A 326 10.63 -21.00 0.80
C PRO A 326 11.15 -21.77 2.03
N VAL A 327 12.07 -22.71 1.83
CA VAL A 327 12.67 -23.52 2.91
C VAL A 327 13.60 -22.69 3.83
N GLU A 328 14.13 -21.59 3.33
CA GLU A 328 15.07 -20.71 4.03
C GLU A 328 14.39 -19.47 4.62
N GLN A 329 13.07 -19.33 4.44
CA GLN A 329 12.31 -18.20 4.97
C GLN A 329 12.36 -18.16 6.50
N PRO A 330 12.68 -17.02 7.11
CA PRO A 330 12.59 -16.81 8.55
C PRO A 330 11.20 -17.08 9.11
N LYS A 331 11.10 -17.36 10.41
CA LYS A 331 9.81 -17.50 11.10
C LYS A 331 9.07 -16.17 11.12
N ALA A 332 7.75 -16.20 11.00
CA ALA A 332 6.90 -15.02 10.99
C ALA A 332 6.02 -14.91 12.23
N ASN A 333 5.90 -13.70 12.74
CA ASN A 333 4.94 -13.25 13.73
C ASN A 333 4.10 -12.12 13.11
N LEU A 334 2.86 -12.45 12.76
CA LEU A 334 1.95 -11.56 12.05
C LEU A 334 0.79 -11.17 12.95
N VAL A 335 0.52 -9.88 13.06
CA VAL A 335 -0.64 -9.35 13.76
C VAL A 335 -1.60 -8.76 12.75
N PHE A 336 -2.77 -9.37 12.62
CA PHE A 336 -3.85 -8.87 11.77
C PHE A 336 -4.62 -7.80 12.53
N LEU A 337 -4.46 -6.55 12.11
CA LEU A 337 -5.22 -5.42 12.64
C LEU A 337 -6.35 -5.13 11.65
N ILE A 338 -7.59 -5.47 12.01
CA ILE A 338 -8.71 -5.53 11.07
C ILE A 338 -9.76 -4.48 11.43
N ASP A 339 -10.10 -3.66 10.45
CA ASP A 339 -11.29 -2.82 10.48
C ASP A 339 -12.54 -3.69 10.39
N VAL A 340 -13.42 -3.57 11.38
CA VAL A 340 -14.74 -4.22 11.38
C VAL A 340 -15.84 -3.19 11.52
N SER A 341 -15.61 -1.95 11.13
CA SER A 341 -16.64 -0.91 11.12
C SER A 341 -17.82 -1.27 10.21
N GLY A 342 -18.95 -0.57 10.38
CA GLY A 342 -20.15 -0.83 9.58
C GLY A 342 -19.94 -0.63 8.06
N SER A 343 -18.98 0.19 7.64
CA SER A 343 -18.68 0.42 6.22
C SER A 343 -17.98 -0.78 5.57
N MET A 344 -17.42 -1.70 6.37
CA MET A 344 -16.81 -2.94 5.90
C MET A 344 -17.83 -4.03 5.52
N ASP A 345 -19.14 -3.77 5.67
CA ASP A 345 -20.24 -4.70 5.34
C ASP A 345 -20.60 -4.70 3.83
N GLU A 346 -19.60 -4.86 2.98
CA GLU A 346 -19.78 -4.98 1.52
C GLU A 346 -19.03 -6.21 0.98
N PRO A 347 -19.50 -6.88 -0.09
CA PRO A 347 -18.89 -8.12 -0.59
C PRO A 347 -17.39 -8.02 -0.92
N ASP A 348 -16.93 -6.86 -1.38
CA ASP A 348 -15.54 -6.56 -1.71
C ASP A 348 -14.72 -5.99 -0.55
N LYS A 349 -15.27 -5.98 0.68
CA LYS A 349 -14.61 -5.52 1.93
C LYS A 349 -14.33 -6.65 2.91
N LEU A 350 -14.98 -6.70 4.08
CA LEU A 350 -14.72 -7.71 5.11
C LEU A 350 -14.87 -9.17 4.61
N PRO A 351 -15.88 -9.53 3.80
CA PRO A 351 -15.97 -10.87 3.18
C PRO A 351 -14.77 -11.21 2.28
N LEU A 352 -14.29 -10.25 1.50
CA LEU A 352 -13.09 -10.41 0.67
C LEU A 352 -11.83 -10.52 1.54
N LEU A 353 -11.70 -9.67 2.57
CA LEU A 353 -10.63 -9.70 3.56
C LEU A 353 -10.53 -11.05 4.26
N LYS A 354 -11.66 -11.60 4.74
CA LYS A 354 -11.69 -12.95 5.31
C LYS A 354 -11.14 -13.99 4.33
N SER A 355 -11.58 -13.93 3.08
CA SER A 355 -11.12 -14.84 2.03
C SER A 355 -9.61 -14.69 1.77
N ALA A 356 -9.13 -13.45 1.69
CA ALA A 356 -7.73 -13.08 1.51
C ALA A 356 -6.84 -13.61 2.66
N PHE A 357 -7.24 -13.41 3.91
CA PHE A 357 -6.46 -13.86 5.07
C PHE A 357 -6.50 -15.38 5.24
N ARG A 358 -7.58 -16.06 4.83
CA ARG A 358 -7.59 -17.53 4.75
C ARG A 358 -6.53 -18.05 3.77
N LEU A 359 -6.35 -17.38 2.62
CA LEU A 359 -5.30 -17.74 1.66
C LEU A 359 -3.91 -17.56 2.28
N LEU A 360 -3.65 -16.41 2.92
CA LEU A 360 -2.38 -16.16 3.62
C LEU A 360 -2.09 -17.22 4.69
N VAL A 361 -3.03 -17.47 5.60
CA VAL A 361 -2.91 -18.49 6.66
C VAL A 361 -2.62 -19.88 6.08
N SER A 362 -3.08 -20.17 4.87
CA SER A 362 -2.84 -21.45 4.21
C SER A 362 -1.40 -21.67 3.75
N LYS A 363 -0.62 -20.59 3.61
CA LYS A 363 0.74 -20.59 3.07
C LYS A 363 1.82 -20.45 4.15
N LEU A 364 1.42 -20.02 5.36
CA LEU A 364 2.33 -19.91 6.50
C LEU A 364 2.81 -21.28 7.00
N LYS A 365 4.01 -21.29 7.59
CA LYS A 365 4.62 -22.47 8.19
C LYS A 365 3.99 -22.74 9.55
N ALA A 366 4.04 -24.00 9.97
CA ALA A 366 3.44 -24.44 11.22
C ALA A 366 3.97 -23.70 12.47
N ASP A 367 5.21 -23.23 12.43
CA ASP A 367 5.87 -22.52 13.53
C ASP A 367 5.70 -21.00 13.51
N ASP A 368 5.03 -20.45 12.49
CA ASP A 368 4.64 -19.05 12.44
C ASP A 368 3.51 -18.78 13.45
N THR A 369 3.38 -17.51 13.86
CA THR A 369 2.42 -17.05 14.87
C THR A 369 1.50 -15.98 14.31
N ILE A 370 0.20 -16.08 14.61
CA ILE A 370 -0.82 -15.09 14.26
C ILE A 370 -1.49 -14.56 15.52
N SER A 371 -1.71 -13.25 15.54
CA SER A 371 -2.65 -12.58 16.45
C SER A 371 -3.68 -11.79 15.66
N ILE A 372 -4.87 -11.59 16.21
CA ILE A 372 -5.94 -10.80 15.55
C ILE A 372 -6.45 -9.75 16.52
N VAL A 373 -6.38 -8.50 16.09
CA VAL A 373 -6.94 -7.33 16.76
C VAL A 373 -7.96 -6.72 15.82
N THR A 374 -9.14 -6.40 16.33
CA THR A 374 -10.15 -5.65 15.60
C THR A 374 -10.27 -4.25 16.17
N TYR A 375 -10.60 -3.27 15.33
CA TYR A 375 -11.01 -1.96 15.80
C TYR A 375 -12.38 -1.59 15.22
N ALA A 376 -13.35 -1.39 16.13
CA ALA A 376 -14.61 -0.69 15.93
C ALA A 376 -15.31 -0.55 17.30
N GLY A 377 -15.59 0.68 17.70
CA GLY A 377 -16.09 1.10 19.02
C GLY A 377 -14.96 1.11 20.05
N ASP A 378 -14.52 -0.08 20.43
CA ASP A 378 -13.38 -0.34 21.30
C ASP A 378 -12.39 -1.27 20.58
N ALA A 379 -11.09 -1.12 20.84
CA ALA A 379 -10.08 -2.06 20.35
C ALA A 379 -10.23 -3.41 21.08
N GLY A 380 -10.34 -4.50 20.32
CA GLY A 380 -10.58 -5.83 20.86
C GLY A 380 -9.60 -6.86 20.32
N THR A 381 -8.95 -7.60 21.23
CA THR A 381 -8.13 -8.76 20.85
C THR A 381 -9.04 -9.96 20.62
N VAL A 382 -9.21 -10.33 19.36
CA VAL A 382 -10.01 -11.49 18.93
C VAL A 382 -9.22 -12.78 19.08
N LEU A 383 -7.91 -12.73 18.82
CA LEU A 383 -7.02 -13.88 18.91
C LEU A 383 -5.68 -13.46 19.53
N MET A 384 -5.38 -14.03 20.70
CA MET A 384 -4.05 -13.96 21.31
C MET A 384 -3.02 -14.71 20.45
N PRO A 385 -1.70 -14.41 20.56
CA PRO A 385 -0.66 -15.05 19.77
C PRO A 385 -0.80 -16.57 19.73
N THR A 386 -1.13 -17.09 18.55
CA THR A 386 -1.49 -18.48 18.32
C THR A 386 -0.66 -19.03 17.17
N LYS A 387 -0.06 -20.20 17.36
CA LYS A 387 0.76 -20.84 16.31
C LYS A 387 -0.10 -21.38 15.18
N VAL A 388 0.44 -21.38 13.96
CA VAL A 388 -0.23 -21.93 12.77
C VAL A 388 -0.50 -23.44 12.89
N THR A 389 0.17 -24.17 13.80
CA THR A 389 -0.25 -25.53 14.19
C THR A 389 -1.70 -25.61 14.68
N GLU A 390 -2.24 -24.54 15.28
CA GLU A 390 -3.64 -24.40 15.67
C GLU A 390 -4.48 -23.74 14.55
N LYS A 391 -4.23 -24.11 13.29
CA LYS A 391 -4.82 -23.46 12.10
C LYS A 391 -6.34 -23.28 12.17
N ASP A 392 -7.07 -24.29 12.62
CA ASP A 392 -8.54 -24.24 12.71
C ASP A 392 -9.01 -23.14 13.68
N LYS A 393 -8.28 -22.90 14.77
CA LYS A 393 -8.58 -21.82 15.72
C LYS A 393 -8.39 -20.44 15.09
N ILE A 394 -7.34 -20.28 14.28
CA ILE A 394 -7.07 -19.04 13.52
C ILE A 394 -8.18 -18.81 12.49
N LEU A 395 -8.52 -19.83 11.70
CA LEU A 395 -9.56 -19.73 10.66
C LEU A 395 -10.94 -19.44 11.28
N ASN A 396 -11.28 -20.09 12.39
CA ASN A 396 -12.53 -19.80 13.11
C ASN A 396 -12.58 -18.36 13.66
N ALA A 397 -11.44 -17.81 14.11
CA ALA A 397 -11.38 -16.42 14.56
C ALA A 397 -11.65 -15.45 13.40
N ILE A 398 -11.10 -15.73 12.21
CA ILE A 398 -11.36 -14.95 10.99
C ILE A 398 -12.82 -15.05 10.56
N ASP A 399 -13.37 -16.27 10.54
CA ASP A 399 -14.74 -16.52 10.06
C ASP A 399 -15.80 -15.81 10.92
N ASN A 400 -15.55 -15.68 12.23
CA ASN A 400 -16.46 -15.05 13.19
C ASN A 400 -16.37 -13.51 13.22
N LEU A 401 -15.46 -12.88 12.49
CA LEU A 401 -15.42 -11.41 12.39
C LEU A 401 -16.74 -10.89 11.83
N SER A 402 -17.31 -9.84 12.41
CA SER A 402 -18.58 -9.27 11.96
C SER A 402 -18.51 -7.75 11.99
N PRO A 403 -19.14 -7.06 11.02
CA PRO A 403 -19.13 -5.60 11.00
C PRO A 403 -19.99 -5.02 12.14
N GLY A 404 -19.51 -3.96 12.78
CA GLY A 404 -20.24 -3.20 13.80
C GLY A 404 -19.35 -2.25 14.60
N GLY A 405 -19.90 -1.08 15.00
CA GLY A 405 -19.21 -0.07 15.84
C GLY A 405 -18.65 1.14 15.07
N SER A 406 -18.13 2.13 15.80
CA SER A 406 -17.51 3.38 15.28
C SER A 406 -15.98 3.35 15.43
N THR A 407 -15.21 3.77 14.45
CA THR A 407 -13.74 3.59 14.39
C THR A 407 -12.94 4.13 15.60
N ALA A 408 -12.09 3.29 16.21
CA ALA A 408 -11.14 3.65 17.28
C ALA A 408 -9.72 3.15 16.96
N GLY A 409 -9.17 3.62 15.83
CA GLY A 409 -7.97 3.01 15.23
C GLY A 409 -6.69 3.09 16.08
N GLU A 410 -6.44 4.19 16.81
CA GLU A 410 -5.17 4.35 17.57
C GLU A 410 -5.01 3.28 18.67
N ALA A 411 -6.08 2.97 19.39
CA ALA A 411 -6.09 1.91 20.41
C ALA A 411 -5.83 0.53 19.78
N GLY A 412 -6.38 0.29 18.58
CA GLY A 412 -6.15 -0.93 17.81
C GLY A 412 -4.68 -1.07 17.41
N ILE A 413 -4.06 0.01 16.93
CA ILE A 413 -2.64 0.04 16.54
C ILE A 413 -1.74 -0.27 17.75
N LYS A 414 -1.97 0.38 18.89
CA LYS A 414 -1.18 0.12 20.12
C LYS A 414 -1.32 -1.32 20.59
N GLU A 415 -2.53 -1.87 20.59
CA GLU A 415 -2.75 -3.26 20.98
C GLU A 415 -2.09 -4.24 20.00
N ALA A 416 -2.12 -3.95 18.69
CA ALA A 416 -1.46 -4.76 17.69
C ALA A 416 0.06 -4.81 17.91
N TYR A 417 0.70 -3.66 18.15
CA TYR A 417 2.12 -3.62 18.50
C TYR A 417 2.43 -4.33 19.81
N ARG A 418 1.57 -4.22 20.82
CA ARG A 418 1.72 -4.95 22.08
C ARG A 418 1.73 -6.46 21.86
N LEU A 419 0.82 -7.00 21.04
CA LEU A 419 0.77 -8.43 20.72
C LEU A 419 1.97 -8.87 19.87
N ALA A 420 2.40 -8.04 18.93
CA ALA A 420 3.58 -8.29 18.13
C ALA A 420 4.83 -8.42 19.02
N GLN A 421 5.03 -7.48 19.95
CA GLN A 421 6.14 -7.50 20.90
C GLN A 421 6.05 -8.70 21.87
N GLN A 422 4.85 -9.06 22.32
CA GLN A 422 4.64 -10.20 23.23
C GLN A 422 5.09 -11.54 22.63
N SER A 423 5.00 -11.68 21.31
CA SER A 423 5.37 -12.89 20.56
C SER A 423 6.55 -12.66 19.62
N PHE A 424 7.38 -11.66 19.93
CA PHE A 424 8.46 -11.21 19.06
C PHE A 424 9.42 -12.34 18.71
N VAL A 425 9.69 -12.50 17.42
CA VAL A 425 10.61 -13.49 16.88
C VAL A 425 11.92 -12.78 16.55
N LYS A 426 12.97 -13.07 17.31
CA LYS A 426 14.32 -12.58 17.02
C LYS A 426 14.81 -13.15 15.68
N ASP A 427 15.41 -12.30 14.85
CA ASP A 427 15.90 -12.65 13.51
C ASP A 427 14.79 -13.21 12.58
N GLY A 428 13.52 -12.94 12.91
CA GLY A 428 12.34 -13.30 12.14
C GLY A 428 11.51 -12.10 11.72
N ILE A 429 10.38 -12.36 11.06
CA ILE A 429 9.46 -11.31 10.65
C ILE A 429 8.56 -10.97 11.83
N ASN A 430 8.47 -9.68 12.18
CA ASN A 430 7.47 -9.18 13.10
C ASN A 430 6.71 -8.06 12.40
N ARG A 431 5.43 -8.28 12.11
CA ARG A 431 4.67 -7.36 11.26
C ARG A 431 3.22 -7.23 11.69
N VAL A 432 2.76 -6.00 11.75
CA VAL A 432 1.35 -5.65 11.81
C VAL A 432 0.83 -5.50 10.36
N MET A 433 -0.26 -6.17 10.05
CA MET A 433 -0.96 -6.10 8.78
C MET A 433 -2.31 -5.43 9.03
N LEU A 434 -2.37 -4.14 8.72
CA LEU A 434 -3.57 -3.33 8.87
C LEU A 434 -4.46 -3.49 7.64
N ALA A 435 -5.72 -3.84 7.84
CA ALA A 435 -6.70 -4.02 6.77
C ALA A 435 -7.94 -3.16 7.02
N THR A 436 -8.28 -2.27 6.08
CA THR A 436 -9.31 -1.23 6.21
C THR A 436 -9.95 -0.87 4.87
N ASP A 437 -11.08 -0.16 4.87
CA ASP A 437 -11.68 0.45 3.67
C ASP A 437 -11.25 1.91 3.45
N GLY A 438 -10.21 2.36 4.14
CA GLY A 438 -9.54 3.64 3.90
C GLY A 438 -9.98 4.78 4.79
N ASP A 439 -10.97 4.56 5.67
CA ASP A 439 -11.35 5.50 6.70
C ASP A 439 -10.51 5.30 7.97
N PHE A 440 -9.31 5.89 7.97
CA PHE A 440 -8.46 6.00 9.15
C PHE A 440 -9.00 7.05 10.12
N ASN A 441 -10.22 6.87 10.62
CA ASN A 441 -10.73 7.60 11.76
C ASN A 441 -10.10 7.03 13.04
N VAL A 442 -8.78 7.19 13.18
CA VAL A 442 -7.96 6.88 14.35
C VAL A 442 -8.21 7.90 15.48
N GLY A 443 -9.47 8.12 15.87
CA GLY A 443 -9.82 9.04 16.97
C GLY A 443 -9.47 10.52 16.71
N GLN A 444 -9.48 11.34 17.76
CA GLN A 444 -9.20 12.80 17.71
C GLN A 444 -7.70 13.13 17.59
N THR A 445 -6.89 12.22 17.07
CA THR A 445 -5.43 12.33 17.10
C THR A 445 -4.92 12.84 15.76
N ASP A 446 -3.98 13.79 15.79
CA ASP A 446 -3.35 14.40 14.61
C ASP A 446 -2.61 13.33 13.79
N ASP A 447 -2.66 13.40 12.46
CA ASP A 447 -1.98 12.48 11.53
C ASP A 447 -0.49 12.36 11.88
N ASP A 448 0.13 13.44 12.35
CA ASP A 448 1.54 13.47 12.74
C ASP A 448 1.85 12.67 14.01
N ASP A 449 0.90 12.51 14.92
CA ASP A 449 1.07 11.70 16.13
C ASP A 449 1.09 10.21 15.78
N LEU A 450 0.22 9.80 14.85
CA LEU A 450 0.20 8.44 14.33
C LEU A 450 1.51 8.11 13.61
N LYS A 451 2.01 9.01 12.77
CA LYS A 451 3.31 8.85 12.10
C LYS A 451 4.43 8.63 13.12
N ARG A 452 4.52 9.49 14.16
CA ARG A 452 5.54 9.36 15.21
C ARG A 452 5.42 8.05 15.99
N LEU A 453 4.20 7.59 16.27
CA LEU A 453 3.97 6.29 16.91
C LEU A 453 4.54 5.15 16.04
N ILE A 454 4.20 5.12 14.75
CA ILE A 454 4.66 4.09 13.82
C ILE A 454 6.18 4.12 13.67
N GLU A 455 6.78 5.31 13.51
CA GLU A 455 8.24 5.45 13.42
C GLU A 455 8.96 4.99 14.69
N GLN A 456 8.35 5.18 15.86
CA GLN A 456 8.88 4.70 17.13
C GLN A 456 8.78 3.17 17.23
N GLU A 457 7.62 2.61 16.89
CA GLU A 457 7.40 1.15 16.93
C GLU A 457 8.26 0.42 15.90
N ARG A 458 8.50 1.02 14.72
CA ARG A 458 9.45 0.52 13.71
C ARG A 458 10.83 0.25 14.30
N LYS A 459 11.31 1.09 15.24
CA LYS A 459 12.62 0.92 15.91
C LYS A 459 12.68 -0.32 16.81
N THR A 460 11.53 -0.88 17.18
CA THR A 460 11.45 -2.15 17.93
C THR A 460 11.63 -3.37 17.03
N GLY A 461 11.67 -3.18 15.70
CA GLY A 461 11.76 -4.26 14.72
C GLY A 461 10.39 -4.84 14.33
N VAL A 462 9.29 -4.18 14.71
CA VAL A 462 7.94 -4.51 14.25
C VAL A 462 7.54 -3.55 13.13
N PHE A 463 7.30 -4.08 11.93
CA PHE A 463 6.93 -3.28 10.75
C PHE A 463 5.41 -3.23 10.54
N LEU A 464 4.92 -2.28 9.75
CA LEU A 464 3.49 -2.10 9.47
C LEU A 464 3.23 -2.07 7.96
N SER A 465 2.34 -2.93 7.49
CA SER A 465 1.81 -2.91 6.12
C SER A 465 0.33 -2.61 6.13
N VAL A 466 -0.16 -1.95 5.09
CA VAL A 466 -1.53 -1.46 4.99
C VAL A 466 -2.20 -2.05 3.75
N PHE A 467 -3.39 -2.62 3.93
CA PHE A 467 -4.19 -3.26 2.91
C PHE A 467 -5.56 -2.59 2.84
N GLY A 468 -5.81 -1.86 1.75
CA GLY A 468 -7.11 -1.26 1.46
C GLY A 468 -8.06 -2.28 0.84
N PHE A 469 -9.32 -2.33 1.27
CA PHE A 469 -10.36 -3.20 0.77
C PHE A 469 -11.62 -2.42 0.36
N GLY A 470 -12.26 -2.84 -0.74
CA GLY A 470 -13.50 -2.22 -1.25
C GLY A 470 -13.33 -0.82 -1.81
N ARG A 471 -14.37 -0.28 -2.44
CA ARG A 471 -14.27 0.86 -3.37
C ARG A 471 -14.73 2.19 -2.75
N GLY A 472 -14.04 3.27 -3.12
CA GLY A 472 -14.41 4.66 -2.81
C GLY A 472 -14.08 5.09 -1.38
N ASN A 473 -13.64 6.35 -1.22
CA ASN A 473 -13.24 6.95 0.06
C ASN A 473 -11.93 6.39 0.63
N LEU A 474 -11.02 5.97 -0.25
CA LEU A 474 -9.70 5.51 0.15
C LEU A 474 -8.79 6.72 0.32
N ASN A 475 -8.28 6.93 1.53
CA ASN A 475 -7.21 7.88 1.75
C ASN A 475 -5.86 7.22 1.37
N ASP A 476 -5.64 7.03 0.06
CA ASP A 476 -4.43 6.41 -0.51
C ASP A 476 -3.15 7.04 0.04
N GLN A 477 -3.11 8.37 0.08
CA GLN A 477 -1.99 9.12 0.66
C GLN A 477 -1.69 8.72 2.10
N MET A 478 -2.72 8.61 2.94
CA MET A 478 -2.54 8.19 4.32
C MET A 478 -2.04 6.75 4.42
N MET A 479 -2.61 5.82 3.63
CA MET A 479 -2.15 4.44 3.61
C MET A 479 -0.67 4.33 3.22
N GLN A 480 -0.27 5.00 2.14
CA GLN A 480 1.12 5.05 1.69
C GLN A 480 2.03 5.65 2.76
N THR A 481 1.64 6.78 3.33
CA THR A 481 2.42 7.46 4.38
C THR A 481 2.60 6.57 5.62
N ILE A 482 1.55 5.89 6.07
CA ILE A 482 1.58 4.97 7.21
C ILE A 482 2.49 3.76 6.92
N ALA A 483 2.35 3.16 5.74
CA ALA A 483 3.15 2.00 5.32
C ALA A 483 4.64 2.35 5.21
N GLN A 484 4.96 3.48 4.56
CA GLN A 484 6.33 3.99 4.41
C GLN A 484 6.98 4.26 5.77
N ASN A 485 6.29 4.97 6.67
CA ASN A 485 6.79 5.22 8.03
C ASN A 485 6.98 3.93 8.85
N GLY A 486 6.26 2.86 8.51
CA GLY A 486 6.31 1.55 9.15
C GLY A 486 7.26 0.54 8.50
N ASN A 487 8.04 0.92 7.47
CA ASN A 487 8.82 0.00 6.62
C ASN A 487 8.00 -1.21 6.12
N GLY A 488 6.77 -0.96 5.69
CA GLY A 488 5.96 -1.94 4.99
C GLY A 488 5.37 -1.39 3.72
N THR A 489 4.48 -2.17 3.13
CA THR A 489 3.89 -1.87 1.81
C THR A 489 2.43 -1.45 1.95
N ALA A 490 1.99 -0.58 1.04
CA ALA A 490 0.57 -0.30 0.85
C ALA A 490 0.06 -1.09 -0.37
N ALA A 491 -1.07 -1.77 -0.24
CA ALA A 491 -1.69 -2.48 -1.35
C ALA A 491 -3.21 -2.34 -1.32
N TYR A 492 -3.83 -2.33 -2.49
CA TYR A 492 -5.28 -2.24 -2.63
C TYR A 492 -5.85 -3.54 -3.23
N ILE A 493 -6.77 -4.16 -2.49
CA ILE A 493 -7.34 -5.47 -2.80
C ILE A 493 -8.82 -5.29 -3.16
N ASP A 494 -9.10 -5.37 -4.46
CA ASP A 494 -10.45 -5.25 -5.05
C ASP A 494 -11.05 -6.60 -5.48
N THR A 495 -10.23 -7.65 -5.52
CA THR A 495 -10.61 -8.99 -5.99
C THR A 495 -9.83 -10.07 -5.24
N LEU A 496 -10.33 -11.31 -5.29
CA LEU A 496 -9.62 -12.45 -4.71
C LEU A 496 -8.31 -12.76 -5.44
N ALA A 497 -8.24 -12.52 -6.75
CA ALA A 497 -7.02 -12.68 -7.53
C ALA A 497 -5.95 -11.67 -7.08
N GLU A 498 -6.35 -10.42 -6.81
CA GLU A 498 -5.46 -9.42 -6.23
C GLU A 498 -4.99 -9.81 -4.82
N ALA A 499 -5.90 -10.34 -4.00
CA ALA A 499 -5.56 -10.84 -2.68
C ALA A 499 -4.52 -11.98 -2.74
N GLU A 500 -4.70 -12.93 -3.66
CA GLU A 500 -3.75 -14.02 -3.89
C GLU A 500 -2.40 -13.48 -4.37
N LYS A 501 -2.39 -12.53 -5.32
CA LYS A 501 -1.16 -11.85 -5.76
C LYS A 501 -0.41 -11.24 -4.57
N VAL A 502 -1.06 -10.32 -3.85
CA VAL A 502 -0.41 -9.51 -2.82
C VAL A 502 -0.01 -10.33 -1.59
N LEU A 503 -0.90 -11.22 -1.11
CA LEU A 503 -0.71 -11.91 0.16
C LEU A 503 -0.15 -13.32 0.04
N VAL A 504 -0.03 -13.87 -1.18
CA VAL A 504 0.53 -15.22 -1.39
C VAL A 504 1.73 -15.18 -2.29
N GLU A 505 1.58 -14.68 -3.52
CA GLU A 505 2.66 -14.72 -4.52
C GLU A 505 3.75 -13.68 -4.17
N ASP A 506 3.34 -12.45 -3.87
CA ASP A 506 4.21 -11.33 -3.49
C ASP A 506 4.41 -11.26 -1.96
N ALA A 507 3.95 -12.27 -1.20
CA ALA A 507 4.19 -12.32 0.24
C ALA A 507 5.68 -12.28 0.56
N SER A 508 6.52 -12.90 -0.27
CA SER A 508 7.95 -12.91 -0.03
C SER A 508 8.61 -11.54 -0.27
N SER A 509 8.17 -10.81 -1.30
CA SER A 509 8.66 -9.47 -1.60
C SER A 509 8.15 -8.43 -0.61
N THR A 510 6.95 -8.61 -0.06
CA THR A 510 6.38 -7.68 0.92
C THR A 510 6.90 -7.94 2.33
N LEU A 511 7.17 -9.19 2.72
CA LEU A 511 7.55 -9.57 4.09
C LEU A 511 9.06 -9.68 4.32
N PHE A 512 9.87 -10.03 3.32
CA PHE A 512 11.31 -10.28 3.49
C PHE A 512 12.17 -9.19 2.86
N THR A 513 12.46 -8.11 3.59
CA THR A 513 13.38 -7.07 3.13
C THR A 513 14.81 -7.62 2.96
N ILE A 514 15.39 -7.49 1.76
CA ILE A 514 16.76 -7.91 1.45
C ILE A 514 17.73 -6.74 1.30
N ALA A 515 17.23 -5.53 1.09
CA ALA A 515 17.97 -4.30 1.31
C ALA A 515 17.04 -3.14 1.65
N LYS A 516 17.64 -2.14 2.29
CA LYS A 516 17.00 -0.90 2.70
C LYS A 516 17.59 0.29 1.95
N ASP A 517 16.84 1.38 1.94
CA ASP A 517 17.31 2.69 1.44
C ASP A 517 17.93 2.59 0.03
N VAL A 518 17.18 1.97 -0.88
CA VAL A 518 17.66 1.72 -2.23
C VAL A 518 17.38 2.92 -3.13
N LYS A 519 18.47 3.56 -3.57
CA LYS A 519 18.44 4.73 -4.44
C LYS A 519 19.05 4.39 -5.79
N ILE A 520 18.43 4.88 -6.85
CA ILE A 520 18.94 4.73 -8.22
C ILE A 520 19.33 6.11 -8.74
N GLN A 521 20.53 6.19 -9.31
CA GLN A 521 21.01 7.38 -10.01
C GLN A 521 21.50 6.99 -11.39
N VAL A 522 21.02 7.70 -12.40
CA VAL A 522 21.42 7.53 -13.79
C VAL A 522 22.08 8.81 -14.27
N GLU A 523 23.32 8.70 -14.71
CA GLU A 523 24.10 9.82 -15.25
C GLU A 523 24.24 9.64 -16.77
N PHE A 524 23.65 10.53 -17.55
CA PHE A 524 23.66 10.48 -19.01
C PHE A 524 24.92 11.12 -19.58
N ASN A 525 25.45 10.54 -20.65
CA ASN A 525 26.58 11.09 -21.38
C ASN A 525 26.09 12.12 -22.42
N PRO A 526 26.34 13.44 -22.23
CA PRO A 526 25.90 14.49 -23.15
C PRO A 526 26.58 14.45 -24.54
N ASP A 527 27.60 13.61 -24.73
CA ASP A 527 28.18 13.36 -26.06
C ASP A 527 27.40 12.34 -26.89
N LYS A 528 26.57 11.50 -26.26
CA LYS A 528 25.76 10.48 -26.93
C LYS A 528 24.26 10.72 -26.81
N VAL A 529 23.83 11.38 -25.74
CA VAL A 529 22.43 11.68 -25.43
C VAL A 529 22.26 13.19 -25.37
N SER A 530 21.37 13.76 -26.18
CA SER A 530 21.01 15.18 -26.12
C SER A 530 20.05 15.45 -24.96
N GLU A 531 19.05 14.57 -24.81
CA GLU A 531 17.92 14.76 -23.91
C GLU A 531 17.44 13.43 -23.34
N TYR A 532 16.79 13.46 -22.18
CA TYR A 532 16.13 12.30 -21.61
C TYR A 532 14.85 12.68 -20.85
N ARG A 533 13.97 11.71 -20.65
CA ARG A 533 12.78 11.81 -19.80
C ARG A 533 12.56 10.48 -19.08
N LEU A 534 12.33 10.52 -17.77
CA LEU A 534 11.90 9.35 -17.00
C LEU A 534 10.38 9.18 -17.15
N ILE A 535 9.92 8.01 -17.58
CA ILE A 535 8.50 7.70 -17.73
C ILE A 535 7.96 7.20 -16.37
N GLY A 536 7.02 7.93 -15.78
CA GLY A 536 6.55 7.70 -14.40
C GLY A 536 7.54 8.23 -13.36
N TYR A 537 7.40 7.81 -12.10
CA TYR A 537 8.25 8.15 -10.93
C TYR A 537 8.22 9.63 -10.52
N GLU A 538 7.23 10.42 -10.96
CA GLU A 538 7.12 11.85 -10.65
C GLU A 538 7.12 12.13 -9.14
N THR A 539 6.45 11.26 -8.36
CA THR A 539 6.33 11.39 -6.90
C THR A 539 7.44 10.67 -6.13
N ARG A 540 8.46 10.15 -6.82
CA ARG A 540 9.59 9.39 -6.25
C ARG A 540 10.96 9.98 -6.66
N ALA A 541 10.94 11.14 -7.32
CA ALA A 541 12.14 11.89 -7.69
C ALA A 541 12.89 12.37 -6.43
N LEU A 542 14.20 12.24 -6.45
CA LEU A 542 15.10 12.68 -5.39
C LEU A 542 16.08 13.73 -5.93
N ASN A 543 16.60 14.60 -5.07
CA ASN A 543 17.66 15.51 -5.48
C ASN A 543 18.95 14.72 -5.72
N ARG A 544 19.84 15.26 -6.54
CA ARG A 544 21.13 14.61 -6.86
C ARG A 544 21.97 14.34 -5.61
N GLU A 545 21.97 15.27 -4.67
CA GLU A 545 22.67 15.21 -3.39
C GLU A 545 22.12 14.12 -2.46
N ASP A 546 20.83 13.80 -2.57
CA ASP A 546 20.17 12.80 -1.74
C ASP A 546 20.72 11.39 -2.00
N PHE A 547 21.24 11.14 -3.20
CA PHE A 547 21.90 9.88 -3.56
C PHE A 547 23.04 9.50 -2.60
N ASN A 548 23.79 10.50 -2.11
CA ASN A 548 24.91 10.26 -1.19
C ASN A 548 24.55 10.42 0.29
N ASN A 549 23.32 10.82 0.59
CA ASN A 549 22.90 11.14 1.94
C ASN A 549 22.16 9.94 2.56
N ASP A 550 22.87 9.18 3.40
CA ASP A 550 22.29 8.05 4.14
C ASP A 550 21.20 8.45 5.15
N ARG A 551 20.95 9.76 5.35
CA ARG A 551 19.85 10.29 6.18
C ARG A 551 18.53 10.45 5.42
N VAL A 552 18.58 10.50 4.10
CA VAL A 552 17.36 10.54 3.27
C VAL A 552 16.94 9.09 3.10
N ASP A 553 15.79 8.74 3.66
CA ASP A 553 15.25 7.39 3.51
C ASP A 553 14.77 7.18 2.07
N ALA A 554 14.92 5.97 1.56
CA ALA A 554 14.44 5.57 0.24
C ALA A 554 13.84 4.16 0.33
N GLY A 555 13.19 3.72 -0.73
CA GLY A 555 12.43 2.48 -0.76
C GLY A 555 13.24 1.27 -0.30
N ASP A 556 12.56 0.39 0.43
CA ASP A 556 13.05 -0.93 0.74
C ASP A 556 12.73 -1.88 -0.42
N ILE A 557 13.51 -2.95 -0.55
CA ILE A 557 13.25 -3.99 -1.55
C ILE A 557 13.26 -5.36 -0.87
N GLY A 558 12.22 -6.13 -1.16
CA GLY A 558 12.10 -7.48 -0.61
C GLY A 558 12.57 -8.59 -1.53
N SER A 559 12.52 -9.80 -0.99
CA SER A 559 12.96 -11.04 -1.64
C SER A 559 12.25 -11.25 -2.96
N GLY A 560 13.01 -11.48 -4.02
CA GLY A 560 12.49 -11.70 -5.36
C GLY A 560 11.79 -10.49 -5.99
N HIS A 561 11.72 -9.34 -5.29
CA HIS A 561 11.05 -8.15 -5.81
C HIS A 561 11.78 -7.61 -7.04
N SER A 562 11.02 -7.02 -7.96
CA SER A 562 11.51 -6.56 -9.25
C SER A 562 11.04 -5.14 -9.48
N VAL A 563 11.94 -4.24 -9.85
CA VAL A 563 11.60 -2.86 -10.16
C VAL A 563 12.17 -2.47 -11.51
N THR A 564 11.38 -1.74 -12.28
CA THR A 564 11.62 -1.38 -13.67
C THR A 564 11.39 0.11 -13.87
N ALA A 565 12.43 0.80 -14.32
CA ALA A 565 12.37 2.19 -14.76
C ALA A 565 12.65 2.27 -16.27
N ILE A 566 11.91 3.15 -16.97
CA ILE A 566 12.04 3.35 -18.41
C ILE A 566 12.33 4.82 -18.67
N TYR A 567 13.45 5.07 -19.34
CA TYR A 567 13.80 6.39 -19.85
C TYR A 567 13.55 6.45 -21.35
N GLU A 568 12.94 7.52 -21.83
CA GLU A 568 13.01 7.92 -23.23
C GLU A 568 14.25 8.81 -23.39
N ILE A 569 15.19 8.41 -24.23
CA ILE A 569 16.43 9.15 -24.53
C ILE A 569 16.44 9.60 -25.98
N THR A 570 16.93 10.81 -26.22
CA THR A 570 17.16 11.37 -27.56
C THR A 570 18.66 11.25 -27.88
N PRO A 571 19.08 10.31 -28.74
CA PRO A 571 20.48 10.22 -29.16
C PRO A 571 20.92 11.51 -29.87
N LYS A 572 22.18 11.89 -29.67
CA LYS A 572 22.72 13.13 -30.23
C LYS A 572 22.70 13.12 -31.75
N GLY A 573 22.07 14.13 -32.35
CA GLY A 573 21.96 14.27 -33.80
C GLY A 573 20.90 13.35 -34.43
N SER A 574 19.98 12.81 -33.63
CA SER A 574 18.85 12.02 -34.12
C SER A 574 17.77 12.87 -34.82
N GLY A 575 17.77 14.19 -34.58
CA GLY A 575 16.73 15.11 -35.07
C GLY A 575 15.45 15.07 -34.24
N GLY A 576 15.45 14.35 -33.11
CA GLY A 576 14.33 14.26 -32.17
C GLY A 576 14.42 15.24 -30.99
N GLU A 577 15.42 16.11 -30.98
CA GLU A 577 15.64 17.10 -29.93
C GLU A 577 14.47 18.10 -29.82
N GLN A 578 13.95 18.30 -28.61
CA GLN A 578 12.83 19.21 -28.32
C GLN A 578 13.30 20.57 -27.77
N MET A 579 14.52 20.65 -27.25
CA MET A 579 15.11 21.86 -26.69
C MET A 579 16.14 22.45 -27.64
N ASP A 580 16.00 23.74 -27.92
CA ASP A 580 16.99 24.50 -28.67
C ASP A 580 18.31 24.61 -27.89
N PRO A 581 19.47 24.49 -28.57
CA PRO A 581 20.75 24.77 -27.97
C PRO A 581 20.82 26.18 -27.39
N LEU A 582 21.44 26.33 -26.22
CA LEU A 582 21.67 27.63 -25.59
C LEU A 582 22.44 28.57 -26.54
N ARG A 583 21.83 29.72 -26.86
CA ARG A 583 22.44 30.73 -27.74
C ARG A 583 23.66 31.43 -27.13
N TYR A 584 23.68 31.60 -25.81
CA TYR A 584 24.66 32.44 -25.10
C TYR A 584 25.49 31.67 -24.05
N GLY A 585 25.29 30.36 -23.92
CA GLY A 585 26.03 29.51 -23.00
C GLY A 585 26.49 28.25 -23.72
N GLN A 586 27.79 28.13 -24.00
CA GLN A 586 28.36 26.84 -24.35
C GLN A 586 28.64 26.11 -23.03
N ALA A 587 27.72 25.27 -22.60
CA ALA A 587 28.08 24.22 -21.66
C ALA A 587 29.04 23.28 -22.41
N THR A 588 30.32 23.32 -22.06
CA THR A 588 31.34 22.44 -22.63
C THR A 588 31.44 21.18 -21.79
N VAL A 589 31.20 20.03 -22.38
CA VAL A 589 31.48 18.73 -21.76
C VAL A 589 32.98 18.51 -21.83
N ASN A 590 33.70 18.78 -20.74
CA ASN A 590 35.04 18.25 -20.58
C ASN A 590 34.91 16.91 -19.85
N ASN A 591 34.81 15.83 -20.62
CA ASN A 591 34.80 14.45 -20.10
C ASN A 591 36.11 14.05 -19.38
N GLY A 592 37.00 15.00 -19.02
CA GLY A 592 38.22 14.77 -18.24
C GLY A 592 39.22 13.77 -18.83
N GLY A 593 39.05 13.32 -20.08
CA GLY A 593 39.80 12.21 -20.66
C GLY A 593 39.34 10.83 -20.17
N VAL A 594 38.14 10.68 -19.61
CA VAL A 594 37.57 9.40 -19.17
C VAL A 594 37.38 8.49 -20.41
N ALA A 595 37.84 7.24 -20.31
CA ALA A 595 37.91 6.26 -21.41
C ALA A 595 36.55 5.75 -21.94
N ASN A 596 35.44 6.39 -21.55
CA ASN A 596 34.08 5.86 -21.66
C ASN A 596 33.21 6.64 -22.67
N ALA A 597 33.83 7.22 -23.70
CA ALA A 597 33.16 8.09 -24.68
C ALA A 597 31.99 7.42 -25.43
N ASP A 598 31.92 6.08 -25.44
CA ASP A 598 30.90 5.30 -26.14
C ASP A 598 29.69 4.88 -25.30
N GLU A 599 29.64 5.29 -24.02
CA GLU A 599 28.50 5.03 -23.14
C GLU A 599 27.33 6.00 -23.40
N TYR A 600 26.10 5.50 -23.36
CA TYR A 600 24.88 6.30 -23.32
C TYR A 600 24.66 6.92 -21.93
N ALA A 601 24.89 6.12 -20.88
CA ALA A 601 24.65 6.49 -19.49
C ALA A 601 25.43 5.59 -18.54
N PHE A 602 25.47 5.97 -17.27
CA PHE A 602 26.07 5.22 -16.18
C PHE A 602 25.06 5.08 -15.03
N VAL A 603 24.62 3.85 -14.76
CA VAL A 603 23.63 3.54 -13.73
C VAL A 603 24.34 3.22 -12.41
N LYS A 604 23.89 3.83 -11.32
CA LYS A 604 24.39 3.65 -9.96
C LYS A 604 23.23 3.24 -9.06
N ILE A 605 23.38 2.13 -8.34
CA ILE A 605 22.40 1.65 -7.37
C ILE A 605 23.07 1.66 -6.02
N ARG A 606 22.54 2.46 -5.10
CA ARG A 606 22.98 2.50 -3.71
C ARG A 606 21.98 1.76 -2.84
N TYR A 607 22.46 0.98 -1.87
CA TYR A 607 21.61 0.20 -0.97
C TYR A 607 22.30 -0.07 0.37
N LYS A 608 21.53 -0.37 1.41
CA LYS A 608 22.02 -0.86 2.71
C LYS A 608 21.55 -2.29 2.92
N LEU A 609 22.38 -3.18 3.47
CA LEU A 609 21.86 -4.50 3.88
C LEU A 609 20.92 -4.34 5.08
N PRO A 610 19.97 -5.25 5.33
CA PRO A 610 18.92 -5.06 6.35
C PRO A 610 19.44 -4.78 7.76
N ASN A 611 20.64 -5.29 8.08
CA ASN A 611 21.29 -5.17 9.39
C ASN A 611 22.52 -4.23 9.36
N GLU A 612 22.73 -3.47 8.29
CA GLU A 612 23.85 -2.55 8.13
C GLU A 612 23.35 -1.11 7.94
N ASP A 613 24.01 -0.14 8.57
CA ASP A 613 23.71 1.28 8.41
C ASP A 613 24.57 1.96 7.32
N VAL A 614 25.54 1.24 6.77
CA VAL A 614 26.48 1.74 5.76
C VAL A 614 26.02 1.31 4.37
N SER A 615 25.92 2.25 3.45
CA SER A 615 25.50 1.97 2.08
C SER A 615 26.62 1.37 1.23
N LYS A 616 26.21 0.52 0.28
CA LYS A 616 27.02 -0.13 -0.76
C LYS A 616 26.57 0.36 -2.12
N LEU A 617 27.46 0.24 -3.13
CA LEU A 617 27.24 0.78 -4.47
C LEU A 617 27.46 -0.31 -5.52
N ILE A 618 26.47 -0.46 -6.41
CA ILE A 618 26.58 -1.22 -7.67
C ILE A 618 26.58 -0.21 -8.81
N THR A 619 27.41 -0.43 -9.83
CA THR A 619 27.51 0.45 -10.99
C THR A 619 27.49 -0.34 -12.29
N THR A 620 26.72 0.14 -13.25
CA THR A 620 26.53 -0.51 -14.55
C THR A 620 26.65 0.52 -15.68
N PRO A 621 27.70 0.47 -16.53
CA PRO A 621 27.77 1.30 -17.72
C PRO A 621 26.78 0.83 -18.77
N VAL A 622 26.17 1.78 -19.48
CA VAL A 622 25.22 1.51 -20.57
C VAL A 622 25.88 1.88 -21.88
N THR A 623 26.08 0.90 -22.75
CA THR A 623 26.79 1.05 -24.03
C THR A 623 25.91 0.59 -25.19
N SER A 624 26.42 0.70 -26.41
CA SER A 624 25.80 0.10 -27.60
C SER A 624 25.64 -1.42 -27.52
N ALA A 625 26.39 -2.12 -26.65
CA ALA A 625 26.21 -3.56 -26.45
C ALA A 625 24.89 -3.89 -25.73
N ASN A 626 24.29 -2.92 -25.03
CA ASN A 626 22.98 -3.06 -24.40
C ASN A 626 21.83 -2.83 -25.40
N GLU A 627 22.14 -2.38 -26.62
CA GLU A 627 21.15 -1.99 -27.62
C GLU A 627 20.69 -3.17 -28.47
N VAL A 628 19.37 -3.30 -28.65
CA VAL A 628 18.76 -4.19 -29.64
C VAL A 628 18.50 -3.43 -30.95
N ALA A 629 18.67 -4.10 -32.10
CA ALA A 629 18.61 -3.43 -33.39
C ALA A 629 17.19 -3.01 -33.80
N SER A 630 16.16 -3.68 -33.27
CA SER A 630 14.76 -3.30 -33.46
C SER A 630 13.95 -3.56 -32.19
N PHE A 631 12.81 -2.88 -32.06
CA PHE A 631 11.90 -3.11 -30.94
C PHE A 631 11.44 -4.57 -30.85
N ASP A 632 11.21 -5.24 -31.98
CA ASP A 632 10.80 -6.65 -32.03
C ASP A 632 11.86 -7.64 -31.54
N GLN A 633 13.14 -7.23 -31.52
CA GLN A 633 14.22 -8.03 -30.95
C GLN A 633 14.36 -7.88 -29.42
N ALA A 634 13.66 -6.92 -28.82
CA ALA A 634 13.57 -6.83 -27.37
C ALA A 634 12.83 -8.05 -26.80
N SER A 635 13.17 -8.43 -25.57
CA SER A 635 12.56 -9.57 -24.89
C SER A 635 11.04 -9.38 -24.77
N THR A 636 10.33 -10.49 -24.60
CA THR A 636 8.88 -10.48 -24.37
C THR A 636 8.50 -9.56 -23.21
N ASP A 637 9.26 -9.59 -22.11
CA ASP A 637 8.98 -8.78 -20.93
C ASP A 637 9.29 -7.30 -21.13
N GLN A 638 10.35 -6.97 -21.87
CA GLN A 638 10.65 -5.59 -22.28
C GLN A 638 9.55 -5.02 -23.16
N ARG A 639 9.09 -5.78 -24.17
CA ARG A 639 8.02 -5.31 -25.04
C ARG A 639 6.69 -5.18 -24.30
N PHE A 640 6.41 -6.07 -23.35
CA PHE A 640 5.21 -6.00 -22.52
C PHE A 640 5.24 -4.79 -21.58
N SER A 641 6.35 -4.55 -20.88
CA SER A 641 6.49 -3.38 -19.99
C SER A 641 6.34 -2.07 -20.76
N VAL A 642 6.86 -1.99 -21.98
CA VAL A 642 6.69 -0.83 -22.87
C VAL A 642 5.23 -0.64 -23.31
N ALA A 643 4.49 -1.71 -23.58
CA ALA A 643 3.05 -1.61 -23.87
C ALA A 643 2.26 -1.08 -22.67
N VAL A 644 2.60 -1.51 -21.45
CA VAL A 644 2.00 -1.01 -20.22
C VAL A 644 2.36 0.46 -19.99
N ALA A 645 3.62 0.86 -20.20
CA ALA A 645 4.06 2.25 -20.11
C ALA A 645 3.35 3.15 -21.12
N ALA A 646 3.18 2.69 -22.37
CA ALA A 646 2.41 3.40 -23.39
C ALA A 646 0.94 3.56 -22.97
N PHE A 647 0.34 2.52 -22.38
CA PHE A 647 -1.03 2.57 -21.90
C PHE A 647 -1.22 3.57 -20.75
N GLY A 648 -0.32 3.57 -19.76
CA GLY A 648 -0.35 4.53 -18.65
C GLY A 648 -0.24 5.97 -19.15
N GLN A 649 0.76 6.27 -19.98
CA GLN A 649 0.91 7.60 -20.60
C GLN A 649 -0.32 8.00 -21.42
N LYS A 650 -0.96 7.05 -22.12
CA LYS A 650 -2.17 7.31 -22.91
C LYS A 650 -3.37 7.65 -22.03
N LEU A 651 -3.56 6.96 -20.91
CA LEU A 651 -4.63 7.27 -19.96
C LEU A 651 -4.43 8.64 -19.28
N ARG A 652 -3.18 9.09 -19.15
CA ARG A 652 -2.81 10.43 -18.68
C ARG A 652 -2.91 11.53 -19.73
N ASP A 653 -3.22 11.18 -20.98
CA ASP A 653 -3.24 12.11 -22.12
C ASP A 653 -1.90 12.81 -22.36
N GLU A 654 -0.78 12.08 -22.23
CA GLU A 654 0.55 12.65 -22.46
C GLU A 654 0.84 12.88 -23.95
N ASP A 655 1.33 14.08 -24.28
CA ASP A 655 1.67 14.52 -25.65
C ASP A 655 2.56 13.53 -26.41
N ALA A 656 3.54 12.95 -25.73
CA ALA A 656 4.50 11.99 -26.31
C ALA A 656 3.82 10.74 -26.90
N THR A 657 2.66 10.36 -26.38
CA THR A 657 1.88 9.20 -26.84
C THR A 657 0.54 9.58 -27.47
N ALA A 658 0.30 10.87 -27.71
CA ALA A 658 -0.96 11.38 -28.27
C ALA A 658 -1.32 10.71 -29.61
N LYS A 659 -0.31 10.49 -30.47
CA LYS A 659 -0.46 9.83 -31.79
C LYS A 659 -0.36 8.30 -31.73
N PHE A 660 -0.09 7.73 -30.55
CA PHE A 660 -0.02 6.29 -30.34
C PHE A 660 -1.38 5.79 -29.88
N GLY A 661 -2.04 4.98 -30.72
CA GLY A 661 -3.39 4.50 -30.48
C GLY A 661 -3.45 3.24 -29.61
N TYR A 662 -4.62 2.97 -29.02
CA TYR A 662 -4.87 1.74 -28.26
C TYR A 662 -4.72 0.47 -29.10
N ASP A 663 -4.91 0.57 -30.42
CA ASP A 663 -4.68 -0.52 -31.39
C ASP A 663 -3.20 -0.94 -31.42
N LYS A 664 -2.27 0.01 -31.43
CA LYS A 664 -0.83 -0.27 -31.39
C LYS A 664 -0.38 -0.80 -30.04
N ILE A 665 -0.93 -0.26 -28.96
CA ILE A 665 -0.72 -0.78 -27.60
C ILE A 665 -1.19 -2.24 -27.51
N MET A 666 -2.40 -2.53 -28.03
CA MET A 666 -2.97 -3.88 -28.07
C MET A 666 -2.10 -4.86 -28.87
N GLU A 667 -1.61 -4.42 -30.03
CA GLU A 667 -0.76 -5.21 -30.92
C GLU A 667 0.51 -5.65 -30.19
N ILE A 668 1.23 -4.69 -29.58
CA ILE A 668 2.46 -4.97 -28.83
C ILE A 668 2.15 -5.88 -27.62
N ALA A 669 1.15 -5.53 -26.81
CA ALA A 669 0.80 -6.29 -25.61
C ALA A 669 0.39 -7.74 -25.93
N THR A 670 -0.33 -7.95 -27.03
CA THR A 670 -0.73 -9.28 -27.49
C THR A 670 0.46 -10.10 -27.96
N ALA A 671 1.35 -9.51 -28.77
CA ALA A 671 2.56 -10.16 -29.25
C ALA A 671 3.59 -10.43 -28.12
N ALA A 672 3.51 -9.67 -27.03
CA ALA A 672 4.41 -9.73 -25.89
C ALA A 672 3.76 -10.32 -24.63
N ARG A 673 2.58 -10.95 -24.73
CA ARG A 673 1.87 -11.48 -23.54
C ARG A 673 2.72 -12.47 -22.75
N GLY A 674 3.46 -13.36 -23.43
CA GLY A 674 4.30 -14.35 -22.75
C GLY A 674 3.52 -15.35 -21.90
N ALA A 675 4.17 -15.90 -20.88
CA ALA A 675 3.55 -16.79 -19.90
C ALA A 675 2.68 -15.98 -18.92
N ASP A 676 1.49 -16.51 -18.63
CA ASP A 676 0.49 -15.81 -17.82
C ASP A 676 -0.33 -16.82 -16.99
N PRO A 677 0.30 -17.54 -16.05
CA PRO A 677 -0.35 -18.62 -15.30
C PRO A 677 -1.53 -18.15 -14.45
N PHE A 678 -1.51 -16.87 -14.03
CA PHE A 678 -2.53 -16.27 -13.17
C PHE A 678 -3.46 -15.30 -13.92
N GLY A 679 -3.26 -15.07 -15.22
CA GLY A 679 -4.15 -14.25 -16.05
C GLY A 679 -3.95 -12.73 -15.97
N TYR A 680 -2.96 -12.22 -15.24
CA TYR A 680 -2.72 -10.78 -15.09
C TYR A 680 -2.49 -10.08 -16.43
N ARG A 681 -1.66 -10.67 -17.30
CA ARG A 681 -1.34 -10.06 -18.60
C ARG A 681 -2.54 -10.14 -19.54
N SER A 682 -3.31 -11.22 -19.49
CA SER A 682 -4.56 -11.37 -20.26
C SER A 682 -5.66 -10.39 -19.79
N GLU A 683 -5.73 -10.10 -18.49
CA GLU A 683 -6.60 -9.05 -17.95
C GLU A 683 -6.20 -7.68 -18.49
N PHE A 684 -4.90 -7.36 -18.49
CA PHE A 684 -4.40 -6.11 -19.07
C PHE A 684 -4.87 -5.90 -20.52
N LEU A 685 -4.79 -6.93 -21.36
CA LEU A 685 -5.33 -6.88 -22.73
C LEU A 685 -6.84 -6.55 -22.74
N SER A 686 -7.60 -7.07 -21.77
CA SER A 686 -9.03 -6.74 -21.66
C SER A 686 -9.25 -5.28 -21.23
N LEU A 687 -8.41 -4.76 -20.33
CA LEU A 687 -8.45 -3.36 -19.88
C LEU A 687 -8.12 -2.37 -21.01
N VAL A 688 -7.12 -2.67 -21.85
CA VAL A 688 -6.79 -1.83 -23.01
C VAL A 688 -7.98 -1.78 -23.99
N ARG A 689 -8.70 -2.89 -24.19
CA ARG A 689 -9.94 -2.90 -25.02
C ARG A 689 -11.05 -2.06 -24.40
N LEU A 690 -11.26 -2.20 -23.09
CA LEU A 690 -12.26 -1.40 -22.36
C LEU A 690 -11.95 0.10 -22.48
N ALA A 691 -10.71 0.50 -22.21
CA ALA A 691 -10.27 1.89 -22.38
C ALA A 691 -10.45 2.39 -23.81
N SER A 692 -10.14 1.57 -24.82
CA SER A 692 -10.37 1.93 -26.23
C SER A 692 -11.86 2.14 -26.54
N ALA A 693 -12.75 1.32 -26.00
CA ALA A 693 -14.19 1.44 -26.20
C ALA A 693 -14.77 2.68 -25.48
N LEU A 694 -14.25 3.00 -24.30
CA LEU A 694 -14.67 4.17 -23.52
C LEU A 694 -14.10 5.48 -24.08
N GLY A 695 -12.84 5.46 -24.53
CA GLY A 695 -12.14 6.60 -25.11
C GLY A 695 -12.57 6.95 -26.52
N GLY A 696 -13.11 6.00 -27.28
CA GLY A 696 -13.66 6.24 -28.64
C GLY A 696 -14.92 7.10 -28.70
N ASN A 697 -15.49 7.48 -27.54
CA ASN A 697 -16.61 8.42 -27.41
C ASN A 697 -16.17 9.88 -27.17
N ARG A 698 -14.87 10.20 -27.30
CA ARG A 698 -14.34 11.57 -27.22
C ARG A 698 -13.92 12.11 -28.58
#